data_AF-A0A409XXL6-F1
#
_entry.id   AF-A0A409XXL6-F1
#
_cell.length_a   1.000
_cell.length_b   1.000
_cell.length_c   1.000
_cell.angle_alpha   90.00
_cell.angle_beta   90.00
_cell.angle_gamma   90.00
#
_symmetry.space_group_name_H-M   'P 1'
#
loop_
_entity.id
_entity.type
_entity.pdbx_description
1 polymer ?
#
loop_
_entity_poly.entity_id
_entity_poly.type
_entity_poly.pdbx_seq_one_letter_code
_entity_poly.pdbx_strand_id
1 'polypeptide(L)'
;MKRVQPSTLHALERRPLQSLASPGLFLSGRGPLKRGLTTPSSTTSSSATATPPPSLPSPTTSTIIARGQAYLLPVYARPDFVLARGKGSWVWDVDGKRYLDFTAGIAVNALGHADEGVLKVLNEQAGKLLHASNVYHNEWAGKLAELLVTLTQREGGLGYPAGGSSKTSGGQLRGAKAFFANSGTEANEGALKVARKVGKDRWAEKTGKTWDDPACTKTQIVCFENSFHGRSLGALSVTSNPKYQKPFEPLIPGVQVGKLNDVAALEGLVNEDTCAVIVEPIQGEGGINDASEEWLRALRRRCDEVGAVLIFDEIQVGVVVSYSGSDGAKIGMQCGLYRTGTLWAHSALPADCHPDIVTMAKPLANGYPIGAVLLRDEVAQTMTAGTHGTTFGGSPLACAIGYHVLTRLASQEFIRNMAETSGYFGERLAKLPSMYPGLLEERVRGRGLIRGLGFRDASMPGRIVGLARERGVFVLTAGKDAVRLVPSLNVVKEEVDVAVDVLEGSMDKLSSLARFKNACPFLGKTKTSTLRNLSTSASPRYPSLSALTERATKCPVMGPALNVRSKEIVAGYASVAANSDVDKIHKEKGVFPPPGATVEMCPHASAARAAARMAEDLAAAAAKKEAPKSVAAEAAAAGCPFHKAAAATTEGKTTPVQAAPAHKAAKHHSGFDYESFYVNELEKKHQDKSYRYFNNINRLAAKFPVAHTARVTDEVEVWCANDYLGMGNNPVVLETMHRTLDKYGHGAGGTRNIAGNGAMHLALEQELANLHRKEAALVFSSCYVANDATLSTLGSKLPGCVYFSDSMNHASMIQGIRHSGAKKVIFKHNDLEDLEAKLQQYPKETPKIIAFESVYSMCGSVGPIKEICDLAEHYGALTFLDEVHAVGLYGPRGAGVAEHLDYDAHAAAGDSPHPIKGSVMDRVDIITGTLGKAYGAVGGYIAGSDDFVDMIRSYAPGFIFTTSLPPATVAGARASVVYQKNYVGDRQLKQVNVREVKRRFAELDIPVVPGPSHIVPVLVGDAGLAKAASDKLLAEHNIYVQSINYPTVARGEERLRITVTPRHTAEQMDKLILAVDQVFTELSINRLQDWKLAGGRAGVGLADGPEDSHANPIWNDKQIGLVDGTAPPTLRDGEKAYVDPKAVAKAREVFNPLLGPISGPLQATRTVVYQPEAAKVNNTQRQQLPKMKTGGAHVPLSGDIPVPPPSVAVSA
;
A
#
# COMPACT_ATOMS: atom_id res chain seq x y z
N MET A 1 1.30 -37.91 46.88
CA MET A 1 1.43 -39.04 45.92
C MET A 1 0.17 -39.88 45.92
N LYS A 2 -0.52 -40.01 44.79
CA LYS A 2 -1.28 -41.19 44.27
C LYS A 2 -1.97 -40.73 42.97
N ARG A 3 -1.98 -41.56 41.92
CA ARG A 3 -2.46 -41.16 40.57
C ARG A 3 -3.99 -41.32 40.46
N VAL A 4 -4.59 -40.48 39.63
CA VAL A 4 -6.02 -40.47 39.31
C VAL A 4 -6.30 -41.21 37.99
N GLN A 5 -7.52 -41.73 37.88
CA GLN A 5 -8.12 -42.57 36.84
C GLN A 5 -9.51 -41.95 36.48
N PRO A 6 -10.36 -42.50 35.59
CA PRO A 6 -10.13 -43.35 34.41
C PRO A 6 -11.04 -42.99 33.19
N SER A 7 -11.08 -43.91 32.21
CA SER A 7 -12.30 -44.46 31.57
C SER A 7 -12.95 -43.79 30.34
N THR A 8 -13.75 -44.64 29.66
CA THR A 8 -14.17 -44.58 28.25
C THR A 8 -15.58 -45.20 28.10
N LEU A 9 -16.12 -45.12 26.86
CA LEU A 9 -17.08 -46.06 26.23
C LEU A 9 -18.61 -45.83 26.28
N HIS A 10 -19.26 -46.48 25.30
CA HIS A 10 -20.57 -46.24 24.66
C HIS A 10 -21.85 -46.65 25.42
N ALA A 11 -22.99 -46.10 24.95
CA ALA A 11 -24.21 -46.87 24.66
C ALA A 11 -25.08 -46.23 23.54
N LEU A 12 -25.89 -47.05 22.87
CA LEU A 12 -27.09 -46.68 22.05
C LEU A 12 -28.36 -47.08 22.89
N GLU A 13 -29.64 -46.87 22.58
CA GLU A 13 -30.39 -46.70 21.31
C GLU A 13 -31.86 -46.21 21.57
N ARG A 14 -32.66 -45.88 20.52
CA ARG A 14 -34.17 -45.83 20.40
C ARG A 14 -35.04 -44.67 20.98
N ARG A 15 -35.56 -43.81 20.07
CA ARG A 15 -36.99 -43.53 19.62
C ARG A 15 -38.16 -43.38 20.65
N PRO A 16 -39.36 -42.78 20.32
CA PRO A 16 -39.96 -42.44 19.00
C PRO A 16 -40.58 -41.00 18.86
N LEU A 17 -41.54 -40.79 17.92
CA LEU A 17 -42.14 -39.51 17.46
C LEU A 17 -43.61 -39.29 17.88
N GLN A 18 -44.11 -38.03 17.77
CA GLN A 18 -45.41 -37.52 17.20
C GLN A 18 -45.58 -36.04 17.63
N SER A 19 -45.92 -34.99 16.86
CA SER A 19 -46.84 -34.69 15.73
C SER A 19 -48.26 -34.26 16.14
N LEU A 20 -48.71 -33.04 15.78
CA LEU A 20 -50.10 -32.62 15.45
C LEU A 20 -50.17 -31.10 15.07
N ALA A 21 -51.33 -30.57 14.65
CA ALA A 21 -51.49 -29.26 13.98
C ALA A 21 -52.76 -28.44 14.39
N SER A 22 -52.80 -27.15 13.98
CA SER A 22 -53.91 -26.18 13.65
C SER A 22 -55.35 -26.37 14.19
N PRO A 23 -56.18 -25.31 14.45
CA PRO A 23 -56.40 -24.11 13.58
C PRO A 23 -56.77 -22.76 14.31
N GLY A 24 -57.57 -21.86 13.68
CA GLY A 24 -57.90 -20.45 14.08
C GLY A 24 -58.93 -20.23 15.22
N LEU A 25 -59.61 -19.07 15.38
CA LEU A 25 -60.14 -18.09 14.40
C LEU A 25 -60.68 -16.75 15.04
N PHE A 26 -60.54 -15.57 14.38
CA PHE A 26 -61.27 -14.26 14.57
C PHE A 26 -61.27 -13.54 15.97
N LEU A 27 -61.68 -12.26 16.21
CA LEU A 27 -62.47 -11.24 15.45
C LEU A 27 -62.21 -9.76 15.94
N SER A 28 -62.10 -8.76 15.03
CA SER A 28 -62.10 -7.26 15.26
C SER A 28 -60.95 -6.66 16.11
N GLY A 29 -60.53 -5.38 16.06
CA GLY A 29 -60.88 -4.15 15.30
C GLY A 29 -60.56 -2.91 16.17
N ARG A 30 -60.14 -1.69 15.73
CA ARG A 30 -59.92 -1.01 14.42
C ARG A 30 -58.83 0.09 14.60
N GLY A 31 -58.26 0.67 13.52
CA GLY A 31 -57.50 1.96 13.55
C GLY A 31 -56.10 1.95 12.90
N PRO A 32 -55.72 2.87 11.96
CA PRO A 32 -54.51 2.69 11.12
C PRO A 32 -53.41 3.77 11.21
N LEU A 33 -52.13 3.35 11.15
CA LEU A 33 -51.00 4.21 10.75
C LEU A 33 -49.97 3.48 9.85
N LYS A 34 -50.18 3.63 8.54
CA LYS A 34 -49.26 3.45 7.40
C LYS A 34 -47.93 2.67 7.60
N ARG A 35 -47.96 1.39 7.25
CA ARG A 35 -46.90 0.72 6.46
C ARG A 35 -47.58 -0.02 5.30
N GLY A 36 -46.93 -0.10 4.14
CA GLY A 36 -47.43 -0.81 2.97
C GLY A 36 -46.29 -1.27 2.07
N LEU A 37 -46.25 -2.56 1.77
CA LEU A 37 -45.42 -3.12 0.70
C LEU A 37 -46.21 -3.04 -0.62
N THR A 38 -45.50 -3.08 -1.74
CA THR A 38 -46.03 -3.56 -3.02
C THR A 38 -45.06 -4.56 -3.64
N THR A 39 -45.60 -5.71 -4.05
CA THR A 39 -44.90 -6.79 -4.76
C THR A 39 -44.68 -6.46 -6.25
N PRO A 40 -43.80 -7.18 -6.96
CA PRO A 40 -43.36 -6.79 -8.31
C PRO A 40 -44.43 -7.01 -9.39
N SER A 41 -44.54 -6.05 -10.31
CA SER A 41 -45.26 -6.18 -11.58
C SER A 41 -44.33 -6.53 -12.73
N SER A 42 -44.78 -7.39 -13.64
CA SER A 42 -44.07 -7.82 -14.84
C SER A 42 -43.55 -6.67 -15.71
N THR A 43 -42.24 -6.59 -15.91
CA THR A 43 -41.62 -5.73 -16.93
C THR A 43 -41.58 -6.44 -18.27
N THR A 44 -42.43 -6.01 -19.20
CA THR A 44 -42.31 -6.32 -20.63
C THR A 44 -40.98 -5.84 -21.20
N SER A 45 -40.48 -6.50 -22.25
CA SER A 45 -39.20 -6.20 -22.89
C SER A 45 -39.05 -4.75 -23.35
N SER A 46 -38.24 -3.97 -22.62
CA SER A 46 -37.87 -2.62 -23.03
C SER A 46 -36.80 -2.68 -24.12
N SER A 47 -37.16 -2.33 -25.35
CA SER A 47 -36.20 -2.12 -26.45
C SER A 47 -35.11 -1.13 -26.02
N ALA A 48 -33.85 -1.42 -26.35
CA ALA A 48 -32.69 -0.64 -25.92
C ALA A 48 -32.82 0.85 -26.33
N THR A 49 -33.11 1.72 -25.36
CA THR A 49 -33.20 3.16 -25.56
C THR A 49 -31.84 3.73 -25.96
N ALA A 50 -31.87 4.77 -26.80
CA ALA A 50 -30.65 5.35 -27.35
C ALA A 50 -29.73 5.87 -26.24
N THR A 51 -28.55 5.28 -26.13
CA THR A 51 -27.52 5.75 -25.20
C THR A 51 -27.13 7.18 -25.59
N PRO A 52 -27.07 8.15 -24.65
CA PRO A 52 -26.55 9.46 -24.97
C PRO A 52 -25.11 9.36 -25.51
N PRO A 53 -24.64 10.34 -26.30
CA PRO A 53 -23.24 10.37 -26.72
C PRO A 53 -22.32 10.30 -25.49
N PRO A 54 -21.10 9.73 -25.63
CA PRO A 54 -20.16 9.68 -24.51
C PRO A 54 -19.92 11.10 -24.02
N SER A 55 -20.39 11.38 -22.80
CA SER A 55 -20.11 12.63 -22.10
C SER A 55 -18.60 12.80 -21.99
N LEU A 56 -18.12 14.03 -22.14
CA LEU A 56 -16.75 14.36 -21.77
C LEU A 56 -16.54 13.92 -20.30
N PRO A 57 -15.39 13.32 -19.94
CA PRO A 57 -15.16 12.90 -18.56
C PRO A 57 -15.30 14.10 -17.62
N SER A 58 -15.95 13.93 -16.47
CA SER A 58 -16.18 15.06 -15.56
C SER A 58 -14.87 15.74 -15.14
N PRO A 59 -14.90 16.97 -14.61
CA PRO A 59 -13.69 17.60 -14.08
C PRO A 59 -12.97 16.72 -13.05
N THR A 60 -13.71 15.97 -12.23
CA THR A 60 -13.17 14.99 -11.28
C THR A 60 -12.49 13.82 -11.98
N THR A 61 -13.19 13.17 -12.93
CA THR A 61 -12.66 12.04 -13.70
C THR A 61 -11.43 12.44 -14.52
N SER A 62 -11.48 13.58 -15.20
CA SER A 62 -10.37 14.18 -15.94
C SER A 62 -9.16 14.48 -15.04
N THR A 63 -9.37 15.06 -13.84
CA THR A 63 -8.28 15.34 -12.88
C THR A 63 -7.58 14.07 -12.42
N ILE A 64 -8.34 12.99 -12.18
CA ILE A 64 -7.77 11.69 -11.77
C ILE A 64 -7.04 11.02 -12.94
N ILE A 65 -7.56 11.10 -14.17
CA ILE A 65 -6.89 10.59 -15.37
C ILE A 65 -5.57 11.34 -15.63
N ALA A 66 -5.58 12.67 -15.58
CA ALA A 66 -4.37 13.49 -15.77
C ALA A 66 -3.30 13.16 -14.70
N ARG A 67 -3.69 13.01 -13.43
CA ARG A 67 -2.81 12.51 -12.37
C ARG A 67 -2.28 11.11 -12.67
N GLY A 68 -3.14 10.22 -13.18
CA GLY A 68 -2.76 8.88 -13.61
C GLY A 68 -1.79 8.84 -14.79
N GLN A 69 -1.87 9.83 -15.70
CA GLN A 69 -0.93 9.99 -16.83
C GLN A 69 0.41 10.58 -16.40
N ALA A 70 0.40 11.50 -15.41
CA ALA A 70 1.61 12.13 -14.89
C ALA A 70 2.48 11.19 -14.04
N TYR A 71 1.88 10.31 -13.22
CA TYR A 71 2.61 9.56 -12.20
C TYR A 71 2.61 8.03 -12.39
N LEU A 72 1.70 7.44 -13.19
CA LEU A 72 1.69 5.99 -13.43
C LEU A 72 2.31 5.66 -14.79
N LEU A 73 3.39 4.89 -14.79
CA LEU A 73 4.02 4.34 -15.99
C LEU A 73 2.95 3.76 -16.96
N PRO A 74 2.87 4.21 -18.22
CA PRO A 74 1.75 3.94 -19.12
C PRO A 74 1.79 2.55 -19.79
N VAL A 75 2.13 1.50 -19.04
CA VAL A 75 2.18 0.10 -19.50
C VAL A 75 0.80 -0.56 -19.71
N TYR A 76 -0.29 0.19 -19.54
CA TYR A 76 -1.66 -0.24 -19.79
C TYR A 76 -2.44 0.83 -20.57
N ALA A 77 -3.13 0.42 -21.64
CA ALA A 77 -4.13 1.26 -22.29
C ALA A 77 -5.41 1.32 -21.43
N ARG A 78 -5.61 2.45 -20.73
CA ARG A 78 -6.77 2.69 -19.85
C ARG A 78 -7.87 3.45 -20.61
N PRO A 79 -9.16 3.22 -20.33
CA PRO A 79 -10.25 4.05 -20.83
C PRO A 79 -10.35 5.38 -20.07
N ASP A 80 -11.04 6.36 -20.67
CA ASP A 80 -11.24 7.70 -20.10
C ASP A 80 -12.38 7.74 -19.04
N PHE A 81 -12.39 6.78 -18.12
CA PHE A 81 -13.24 6.80 -16.91
C PHE A 81 -12.51 6.17 -15.72
N VAL A 82 -12.96 6.48 -14.51
CA VAL A 82 -12.31 6.05 -13.25
C VAL A 82 -13.31 5.30 -12.39
N LEU A 83 -13.03 4.04 -12.06
CA LEU A 83 -13.85 3.23 -11.14
C LEU A 83 -13.71 3.73 -9.70
N ALA A 84 -14.84 3.88 -9.01
CA ALA A 84 -14.92 4.41 -7.65
C ALA A 84 -15.37 3.37 -6.60
N ARG A 85 -16.25 2.44 -6.96
CA ARG A 85 -16.74 1.38 -6.06
C ARG A 85 -17.28 0.16 -6.82
N GLY A 86 -17.46 -0.96 -6.11
CA GLY A 86 -18.13 -2.15 -6.62
C GLY A 86 -18.94 -2.90 -5.57
N LYS A 87 -19.84 -3.77 -6.01
CA LYS A 87 -20.65 -4.69 -5.19
C LYS A 87 -21.16 -5.85 -6.04
N GLY A 88 -20.86 -7.09 -5.65
CA GLY A 88 -21.19 -8.27 -6.46
C GLY A 88 -20.54 -8.19 -7.84
N SER A 89 -21.26 -8.55 -8.90
CA SER A 89 -20.79 -8.43 -10.29
C SER A 89 -20.72 -6.98 -10.82
N TRP A 90 -21.14 -5.97 -10.05
CA TRP A 90 -21.27 -4.59 -10.52
C TRP A 90 -20.18 -3.65 -10.00
N VAL A 91 -19.78 -2.71 -10.84
CA VAL A 91 -18.91 -1.58 -10.50
C VAL A 91 -19.52 -0.25 -10.96
N TRP A 92 -19.07 0.84 -10.38
CA TRP A 92 -19.50 2.20 -10.71
C TRP A 92 -18.27 3.10 -10.89
N ASP A 93 -18.33 4.00 -11.85
CA ASP A 93 -17.34 5.08 -11.98
C ASP A 93 -17.62 6.26 -11.03
N VAL A 94 -16.67 7.19 -10.99
CA VAL A 94 -16.74 8.46 -10.23
C VAL A 94 -17.98 9.28 -10.61
N ASP A 95 -18.42 9.18 -11.87
CA ASP A 95 -19.56 9.90 -12.42
C ASP A 95 -20.90 9.15 -12.21
N GLY A 96 -20.87 8.05 -11.45
CA GLY A 96 -22.03 7.27 -11.02
C GLY A 96 -22.55 6.29 -12.07
N LYS A 97 -21.95 6.21 -13.26
CA LYS A 97 -22.36 5.24 -14.28
C LYS A 97 -22.01 3.83 -13.83
N ARG A 98 -23.01 2.95 -13.90
CA ARG A 98 -22.92 1.55 -13.50
C ARG A 98 -22.44 0.68 -14.66
N TYR A 99 -21.57 -0.27 -14.37
CA TYR A 99 -21.05 -1.28 -15.29
C TYR A 99 -21.14 -2.68 -14.69
N LEU A 100 -21.49 -3.66 -15.51
CA LEU A 100 -21.48 -5.09 -15.17
C LEU A 100 -20.11 -5.68 -15.54
N ASP A 101 -19.42 -6.29 -14.58
CA ASP A 101 -18.05 -6.77 -14.72
C ASP A 101 -17.97 -8.26 -15.12
N PHE A 102 -18.11 -8.54 -16.42
CA PHE A 102 -17.82 -9.85 -17.01
C PHE A 102 -16.32 -10.05 -17.29
N THR A 103 -15.46 -9.37 -16.53
CA THR A 103 -14.00 -9.59 -16.47
C THR A 103 -13.54 -10.09 -15.10
N ALA A 104 -14.34 -9.86 -14.04
CA ALA A 104 -14.00 -10.14 -12.64
C ALA A 104 -12.60 -9.62 -12.23
N GLY A 105 -12.22 -8.41 -12.65
CA GLY A 105 -10.87 -7.88 -12.45
C GLY A 105 -9.77 -8.71 -13.13
N ILE A 106 -10.04 -9.23 -14.34
CA ILE A 106 -9.21 -10.23 -15.04
C ILE A 106 -9.11 -11.56 -14.25
N ALA A 107 -10.26 -12.12 -13.90
CA ALA A 107 -10.49 -13.39 -13.18
C ALA A 107 -10.08 -13.42 -11.68
N VAL A 108 -9.79 -12.27 -11.08
CA VAL A 108 -9.38 -12.13 -9.67
C VAL A 108 -10.57 -12.21 -8.69
N ASN A 109 -11.71 -11.62 -9.03
CA ASN A 109 -12.84 -11.52 -8.10
C ASN A 109 -13.75 -12.75 -8.24
N ALA A 110 -13.49 -13.78 -7.43
CA ALA A 110 -14.28 -15.00 -7.35
C ALA A 110 -15.70 -14.78 -6.79
N LEU A 111 -15.82 -14.00 -5.71
CA LEU A 111 -17.07 -13.65 -5.02
C LEU A 111 -17.58 -12.25 -5.41
N GLY A 112 -17.05 -11.68 -6.50
CA GLY A 112 -17.35 -10.33 -6.93
C GLY A 112 -16.68 -9.26 -6.05
N HIS A 113 -17.08 -8.02 -6.30
CA HIS A 113 -16.57 -6.82 -5.64
C HIS A 113 -17.23 -6.64 -4.27
N ALA A 114 -16.45 -6.25 -3.25
CA ALA A 114 -16.93 -5.94 -1.90
C ALA A 114 -17.84 -7.03 -1.26
N ASP A 115 -17.38 -8.29 -1.27
CA ASP A 115 -17.96 -9.37 -0.45
C ASP A 115 -17.76 -9.07 1.06
N GLU A 116 -18.82 -9.26 1.84
CA GLU A 116 -18.86 -8.91 3.26
C GLU A 116 -18.13 -9.93 4.16
N GLY A 117 -18.05 -11.19 3.74
CA GLY A 117 -17.28 -12.22 4.45
C GLY A 117 -15.77 -11.96 4.33
N VAL A 118 -15.31 -11.64 3.12
CA VAL A 118 -13.93 -11.20 2.85
C VAL A 118 -13.58 -9.95 3.65
N LEU A 119 -14.44 -8.92 3.64
CA LEU A 119 -14.22 -7.70 4.42
C LEU A 119 -14.17 -7.96 5.93
N LYS A 120 -15.06 -8.83 6.45
CA LYS A 120 -15.07 -9.23 7.86
C LYS A 120 -13.75 -9.92 8.25
N VAL A 121 -13.33 -10.94 7.51
CA VAL A 121 -12.09 -11.69 7.78
C VAL A 121 -10.86 -10.80 7.65
N LEU A 122 -10.84 -9.88 6.68
CA LEU A 122 -9.77 -8.90 6.53
C LEU A 122 -9.63 -8.04 7.79
N ASN A 123 -10.73 -7.45 8.26
CA ASN A 123 -10.73 -6.60 9.46
C ASN A 123 -10.36 -7.39 10.73
N GLU A 124 -10.95 -8.57 10.93
CA GLU A 124 -10.71 -9.41 12.11
C GLU A 124 -9.28 -9.94 12.19
N GLN A 125 -8.64 -10.28 11.06
CA GLN A 125 -7.26 -10.77 11.06
C GLN A 125 -6.23 -9.63 11.05
N ALA A 126 -6.48 -8.52 10.35
CA ALA A 126 -5.59 -7.36 10.37
C ALA A 126 -5.49 -6.75 11.78
N GLY A 127 -6.57 -6.76 12.56
CA GLY A 127 -6.58 -6.35 13.97
C GLY A 127 -5.87 -7.31 14.95
N LYS A 128 -5.47 -8.51 14.49
CA LYS A 128 -4.72 -9.51 15.29
C LYS A 128 -3.25 -9.59 14.88
N LEU A 129 -3.00 -9.92 13.62
CA LEU A 129 -1.66 -10.09 13.07
C LEU A 129 -1.72 -9.99 11.53
N LEU A 130 -1.28 -8.85 11.00
CA LEU A 130 -1.30 -8.58 9.56
C LEU A 130 -0.21 -9.37 8.81
N HIS A 131 1.02 -9.38 9.35
CA HIS A 131 2.18 -10.03 8.76
C HIS A 131 2.96 -10.83 9.82
N ALA A 132 3.52 -11.96 9.39
CA ALA A 132 4.57 -12.70 10.07
C ALA A 132 5.57 -13.16 8.98
N SER A 133 6.86 -13.13 9.28
CA SER A 133 7.89 -13.66 8.39
C SER A 133 7.81 -15.19 8.32
N ASN A 134 8.13 -15.78 7.17
CA ASN A 134 8.10 -17.24 6.93
C ASN A 134 9.06 -18.06 7.81
N VAL A 135 9.93 -17.41 8.61
CA VAL A 135 10.72 -18.07 9.67
C VAL A 135 9.90 -18.38 10.93
N TYR A 136 8.67 -17.86 11.04
CA TYR A 136 7.75 -18.07 12.16
C TYR A 136 6.47 -18.74 11.68
N HIS A 137 5.94 -19.66 12.50
CA HIS A 137 4.66 -20.32 12.20
C HIS A 137 3.48 -19.36 12.38
N ASN A 138 2.45 -19.52 11.55
CA ASN A 138 1.14 -18.90 11.76
C ASN A 138 0.02 -19.91 11.46
N GLU A 139 -1.13 -19.72 12.12
CA GLU A 139 -2.28 -20.62 12.07
C GLU A 139 -2.86 -20.78 10.65
N TRP A 140 -2.95 -19.67 9.91
CA TRP A 140 -3.70 -19.63 8.65
C TRP A 140 -2.96 -20.24 7.48
N ALA A 141 -1.64 -20.13 7.41
CA ALA A 141 -0.83 -20.78 6.38
C ALA A 141 -0.99 -22.31 6.42
N GLY A 142 -0.98 -22.90 7.63
CA GLY A 142 -1.25 -24.33 7.83
C GLY A 142 -2.66 -24.72 7.36
N LYS A 143 -3.68 -24.02 7.86
CA LYS A 143 -5.09 -24.28 7.51
C LYS A 143 -5.40 -24.14 6.02
N LEU A 144 -4.80 -23.17 5.32
CA LEU A 144 -5.00 -23.01 3.88
C LEU A 144 -4.27 -24.09 3.08
N ALA A 145 -3.07 -24.50 3.50
CA ALA A 145 -2.34 -25.59 2.86
C ALA A 145 -3.08 -26.94 3.02
N GLU A 146 -3.58 -27.22 4.22
CA GLU A 146 -4.44 -28.37 4.52
C GLU A 146 -5.68 -28.37 3.63
N LEU A 147 -6.44 -27.26 3.59
CA LEU A 147 -7.65 -27.14 2.79
C LEU A 147 -7.39 -27.37 1.29
N LEU A 148 -6.32 -26.79 0.74
CA LEU A 148 -5.93 -26.99 -0.67
C LEU A 148 -5.61 -28.47 -0.96
N VAL A 149 -4.85 -29.14 -0.10
CA VAL A 149 -4.49 -30.56 -0.28
C VAL A 149 -5.72 -31.46 -0.14
N THR A 150 -6.52 -31.29 0.91
CA THR A 150 -7.72 -32.12 1.16
C THR A 150 -8.77 -31.96 0.07
N LEU A 151 -9.02 -30.75 -0.43
CA LEU A 151 -9.95 -30.54 -1.54
C LEU A 151 -9.42 -31.17 -2.85
N THR A 152 -8.11 -31.07 -3.12
CA THR A 152 -7.47 -31.70 -4.29
C THR A 152 -7.56 -33.22 -4.24
N GLN A 153 -7.40 -33.83 -3.07
CA GLN A 153 -7.59 -35.27 -2.87
C GLN A 153 -9.07 -35.67 -3.02
N ARG A 154 -10.01 -34.86 -2.52
CA ARG A 154 -11.46 -35.11 -2.59
C ARG A 154 -12.02 -35.06 -4.01
N GLU A 155 -11.72 -33.98 -4.73
CA GLU A 155 -12.30 -33.70 -6.04
C GLU A 155 -11.44 -34.22 -7.20
N GLY A 156 -10.27 -34.77 -6.92
CA GLY A 156 -9.30 -35.19 -7.91
C GLY A 156 -8.39 -34.05 -8.37
N GLY A 157 -7.24 -34.42 -8.89
CA GLY A 157 -6.17 -33.53 -9.33
C GLY A 157 -4.82 -33.98 -8.80
N LEU A 158 -3.71 -33.44 -9.32
CA LEU A 158 -2.34 -33.70 -8.84
C LEU A 158 -1.98 -35.19 -8.65
N GLY A 159 -2.55 -36.08 -9.48
CA GLY A 159 -2.40 -37.54 -9.42
C GLY A 159 -3.50 -38.30 -8.66
N TYR A 160 -4.37 -37.63 -7.89
CA TYR A 160 -5.52 -38.25 -7.23
C TYR A 160 -6.72 -38.37 -8.19
N PRO A 161 -7.42 -39.51 -8.27
CA PRO A 161 -8.67 -39.64 -9.02
C PRO A 161 -9.84 -39.01 -8.26
N ALA A 162 -10.78 -38.39 -8.98
CA ALA A 162 -11.96 -37.78 -8.39
C ALA A 162 -12.81 -38.80 -7.60
N GLY A 163 -13.21 -38.44 -6.37
CA GLY A 163 -13.97 -39.33 -5.49
C GLY A 163 -13.18 -40.50 -4.89
N GLY A 164 -11.87 -40.59 -5.15
CA GLY A 164 -11.00 -41.60 -4.56
C GLY A 164 -10.85 -41.42 -3.05
N SER A 165 -10.75 -42.53 -2.31
CA SER A 165 -10.27 -42.47 -0.93
C SER A 165 -8.79 -42.13 -0.92
N SER A 166 -8.29 -41.46 0.13
CA SER A 166 -6.85 -41.14 0.28
C SER A 166 -5.95 -42.39 0.50
N LYS A 167 -6.51 -43.61 0.37
CA LYS A 167 -5.78 -44.88 0.34
C LYS A 167 -5.78 -45.45 -1.08
N THR A 168 -4.61 -45.61 -1.66
CA THR A 168 -4.38 -46.44 -2.86
C THR A 168 -4.24 -47.92 -2.45
N SER A 169 -4.44 -48.81 -3.42
CA SER A 169 -4.10 -50.23 -3.30
C SER A 169 -2.57 -50.39 -3.16
N GLY A 170 -2.10 -50.48 -1.92
CA GLY A 170 -0.69 -50.42 -1.53
C GLY A 170 -0.46 -49.78 -0.16
N GLY A 171 -1.44 -49.04 0.38
CA GLY A 171 -1.46 -48.61 1.78
C GLY A 171 -0.62 -47.37 2.14
N GLN A 172 0.26 -46.90 1.25
CA GLN A 172 0.94 -45.61 1.42
C GLN A 172 0.07 -44.44 0.94
N LEU A 173 -0.05 -43.43 1.82
CA LEU A 173 -0.54 -42.10 1.47
C LEU A 173 0.52 -41.38 0.61
N ARG A 174 0.26 -41.22 -0.70
CA ARG A 174 0.95 -40.17 -1.46
C ARG A 174 0.38 -38.82 -1.01
N GLY A 175 1.20 -37.96 -0.42
CA GLY A 175 0.79 -36.63 0.03
C GLY A 175 1.09 -35.52 -0.98
N ALA A 176 0.76 -34.30 -0.58
CA ALA A 176 1.11 -33.07 -1.28
C ALA A 176 1.49 -31.95 -0.28
N LYS A 177 2.17 -30.91 -0.78
CA LYS A 177 2.56 -29.70 -0.03
C LYS A 177 2.21 -28.44 -0.80
N ALA A 178 1.89 -27.36 -0.09
CA ALA A 178 1.68 -26.03 -0.68
C ALA A 178 2.79 -25.07 -0.22
N PHE A 179 3.34 -24.30 -1.17
CA PHE A 179 4.19 -23.14 -0.91
C PHE A 179 3.44 -21.86 -1.31
N PHE A 180 3.48 -20.82 -0.49
CA PHE A 180 2.75 -19.57 -0.73
C PHE A 180 3.65 -18.43 -1.21
N ALA A 181 3.11 -17.63 -2.11
CA ALA A 181 3.74 -16.47 -2.76
C ALA A 181 2.77 -15.27 -2.77
N ASN A 182 3.17 -14.13 -3.34
CA ASN A 182 2.31 -12.92 -3.41
C ASN A 182 1.49 -12.82 -4.70
N SER A 183 1.91 -13.55 -5.74
CA SER A 183 1.29 -13.49 -7.07
C SER A 183 1.45 -14.80 -7.83
N GLY A 184 0.65 -14.98 -8.89
CA GLY A 184 0.79 -16.13 -9.80
C GLY A 184 2.13 -16.13 -10.54
N THR A 185 2.67 -14.96 -10.87
CA THR A 185 3.99 -14.85 -11.50
C THR A 185 5.11 -15.33 -10.56
N GLU A 186 5.05 -14.99 -9.26
CA GLU A 186 5.98 -15.59 -8.27
C GLU A 186 5.77 -17.10 -8.12
N ALA A 187 4.51 -17.59 -8.16
CA ALA A 187 4.22 -19.02 -8.10
C ALA A 187 4.82 -19.78 -9.30
N ASN A 188 4.77 -19.21 -10.51
CA ASN A 188 5.39 -19.78 -11.70
C ASN A 188 6.92 -19.75 -11.63
N GLU A 189 7.55 -18.66 -11.18
CA GLU A 189 9.01 -18.61 -10.91
C GLU A 189 9.42 -19.68 -9.89
N GLY A 190 8.62 -19.87 -8.82
CA GLY A 190 8.80 -20.93 -7.83
C GLY A 190 8.70 -22.33 -8.45
N ALA A 191 7.66 -22.61 -9.23
CA ALA A 191 7.44 -23.89 -9.90
C ALA A 191 8.57 -24.24 -10.89
N LEU A 192 9.04 -23.27 -11.68
CA LEU A 192 10.17 -23.45 -12.60
C LEU A 192 11.48 -23.76 -11.85
N LYS A 193 11.72 -23.12 -10.70
CA LYS A 193 12.86 -23.45 -9.83
C LYS A 193 12.77 -24.86 -9.24
N VAL A 194 11.60 -25.26 -8.74
CA VAL A 194 11.36 -26.62 -8.22
C VAL A 194 11.63 -27.64 -9.33
N ALA A 195 11.02 -27.47 -10.50
CA ALA A 195 11.16 -28.35 -11.64
C ALA A 195 12.62 -28.48 -12.11
N ARG A 196 13.36 -27.37 -12.22
CA ARG A 196 14.78 -27.40 -12.60
C ARG A 196 15.66 -28.12 -11.56
N LYS A 197 15.37 -28.00 -10.26
CA LYS A 197 16.08 -28.78 -9.23
C LYS A 197 15.75 -30.26 -9.35
N VAL A 198 14.47 -30.62 -9.39
CA VAL A 198 13.99 -32.01 -9.45
C VAL A 198 14.51 -32.72 -10.71
N GLY A 199 14.55 -32.06 -11.87
CA GLY A 199 15.13 -32.62 -13.09
C GLY A 199 16.63 -32.94 -12.95
N LYS A 200 17.40 -32.07 -12.28
CA LYS A 200 18.82 -32.32 -11.98
C LYS A 200 19.02 -33.41 -10.92
N ASP A 201 18.19 -33.44 -9.88
CA ASP A 201 18.22 -34.48 -8.84
C ASP A 201 17.92 -35.87 -9.45
N ARG A 202 16.88 -35.98 -10.29
CA ARG A 202 16.52 -37.21 -11.02
C ARG A 202 17.63 -37.68 -11.98
N TRP A 203 18.36 -36.76 -12.61
CA TRP A 203 19.51 -37.10 -13.47
C TRP A 203 20.72 -37.56 -12.65
N ALA A 204 20.97 -36.92 -11.51
CA ALA A 204 22.02 -37.34 -10.57
C ALA A 204 21.76 -38.78 -10.10
N GLU A 205 20.52 -39.08 -9.70
CA GLU A 205 20.06 -40.43 -9.35
C GLU A 205 20.19 -41.43 -10.51
N LYS A 206 19.71 -41.08 -11.72
CA LYS A 206 19.78 -41.92 -12.93
C LYS A 206 21.21 -42.21 -13.41
N THR A 207 22.20 -41.39 -13.04
CA THR A 207 23.58 -41.50 -13.53
C THR A 207 24.63 -41.82 -12.46
N GLY A 208 24.28 -41.76 -11.17
CA GLY A 208 25.22 -41.89 -10.06
C GLY A 208 26.18 -40.70 -9.88
N LYS A 209 25.92 -39.57 -10.56
CA LYS A 209 26.72 -38.33 -10.51
C LYS A 209 26.10 -37.29 -9.56
N THR A 210 26.78 -36.16 -9.34
CA THR A 210 26.21 -35.02 -8.60
C THR A 210 25.38 -34.12 -9.52
N TRP A 211 24.41 -33.39 -8.96
CA TRP A 211 23.45 -32.54 -9.72
C TRP A 211 24.12 -31.32 -10.42
N ASP A 212 25.34 -31.00 -10.03
CA ASP A 212 26.21 -29.93 -10.52
C ASP A 212 27.34 -30.44 -11.45
N ASP A 213 27.43 -31.74 -11.71
CA ASP A 213 28.35 -32.34 -12.68
C ASP A 213 28.17 -31.68 -14.07
N PRO A 214 29.24 -31.27 -14.79
CA PRO A 214 29.14 -30.58 -16.07
C PRO A 214 28.39 -31.35 -17.18
N ALA A 215 28.21 -32.67 -17.06
CA ALA A 215 27.38 -33.45 -17.98
C ALA A 215 25.86 -33.31 -17.71
N CYS A 216 25.45 -32.61 -16.65
CA CYS A 216 24.06 -32.47 -16.24
C CYS A 216 23.31 -31.43 -17.09
N THR A 217 22.91 -31.83 -18.29
CA THR A 217 22.21 -30.99 -19.28
C THR A 217 20.76 -30.62 -18.91
N LYS A 218 20.15 -31.29 -17.92
CA LYS A 218 18.77 -31.08 -17.42
C LYS A 218 18.50 -29.62 -17.00
N THR A 219 18.16 -28.80 -17.99
CA THR A 219 18.03 -27.35 -17.86
C THR A 219 17.00 -26.78 -18.82
N GLN A 220 16.67 -27.47 -19.92
CA GLN A 220 15.70 -26.98 -20.89
C GLN A 220 14.29 -26.91 -20.29
N ILE A 221 13.49 -25.93 -20.74
CA ILE A 221 12.12 -25.69 -20.27
C ILE A 221 11.22 -25.64 -21.51
N VAL A 222 10.17 -26.45 -21.54
CA VAL A 222 9.18 -26.42 -22.64
C VAL A 222 7.96 -25.59 -22.21
N CYS A 223 7.51 -24.71 -23.10
CA CYS A 223 6.22 -24.03 -23.03
C CYS A 223 5.51 -24.09 -24.39
N PHE A 224 4.31 -23.51 -24.52
CA PHE A 224 3.48 -23.65 -25.72
C PHE A 224 3.01 -22.31 -26.30
N GLU A 225 2.88 -22.22 -27.62
CA GLU A 225 2.43 -21.03 -28.35
C GLU A 225 1.15 -20.40 -27.77
N ASN A 226 1.12 -19.07 -27.65
CA ASN A 226 0.03 -18.27 -27.06
C ASN A 226 -0.15 -18.39 -25.52
N SER A 227 0.84 -18.93 -24.80
CA SER A 227 0.83 -18.99 -23.34
C SER A 227 1.02 -17.63 -22.66
N PHE A 228 0.54 -17.51 -21.42
CA PHE A 228 0.85 -16.40 -20.52
C PHE A 228 1.05 -16.87 -19.08
N HIS A 229 2.30 -16.89 -18.65
CA HIS A 229 2.72 -17.32 -17.30
C HIS A 229 3.22 -16.16 -16.43
N GLY A 230 3.57 -15.01 -17.00
CA GLY A 230 3.92 -13.82 -16.23
C GLY A 230 4.72 -12.77 -17.00
N ARG A 231 5.31 -11.82 -16.26
CA ARG A 231 6.12 -10.71 -16.81
C ARG A 231 7.40 -10.40 -16.02
N SER A 232 7.73 -11.17 -14.98
CA SER A 232 9.11 -11.25 -14.47
C SER A 232 9.97 -12.02 -15.47
N LEU A 233 11.30 -11.83 -15.48
CA LEU A 233 12.15 -12.34 -16.57
C LEU A 233 12.03 -13.87 -16.79
N GLY A 234 11.91 -14.69 -15.75
CA GLY A 234 11.75 -16.14 -15.91
C GLY A 234 10.37 -16.54 -16.42
N ALA A 235 9.30 -16.04 -15.79
CA ALA A 235 7.92 -16.27 -16.25
C ALA A 235 7.64 -15.67 -17.64
N LEU A 236 8.36 -14.61 -18.03
CA LEU A 236 8.35 -14.01 -19.36
C LEU A 236 9.08 -14.88 -20.39
N SER A 237 10.15 -15.56 -19.99
CA SER A 237 10.88 -16.50 -20.84
C SER A 237 9.97 -17.61 -21.38
N VAL A 238 9.02 -18.09 -20.56
CA VAL A 238 8.00 -19.10 -20.94
C VAL A 238 6.66 -18.53 -21.41
N THR A 239 6.50 -17.21 -21.46
CA THR A 239 5.30 -16.53 -21.98
C THR A 239 5.49 -16.28 -23.47
N SER A 240 4.98 -17.18 -24.32
CA SER A 240 5.33 -17.34 -25.74
C SER A 240 4.73 -16.27 -26.68
N ASN A 241 4.91 -15.00 -26.33
CA ASN A 241 4.45 -13.86 -27.10
C ASN A 241 5.61 -12.90 -27.42
N PRO A 242 6.13 -12.89 -28.67
CA PRO A 242 7.25 -12.03 -29.07
C PRO A 242 7.03 -10.52 -28.83
N LYS A 243 5.78 -10.05 -28.71
CA LYS A 243 5.48 -8.65 -28.33
C LYS A 243 5.88 -8.34 -26.89
N TYR A 244 5.82 -9.32 -26.00
CA TYR A 244 6.24 -9.19 -24.61
C TYR A 244 7.71 -9.55 -24.41
N GLN A 245 8.25 -10.50 -25.19
CA GLN A 245 9.61 -11.02 -25.01
C GLN A 245 10.71 -10.11 -25.61
N LYS A 246 10.59 -9.73 -26.89
CA LYS A 246 11.65 -9.04 -27.64
C LYS A 246 12.25 -7.78 -26.98
N PRO A 247 11.50 -6.93 -26.26
CA PRO A 247 12.08 -5.75 -25.60
C PRO A 247 13.01 -6.05 -24.41
N PHE A 248 13.09 -7.31 -23.97
CA PHE A 248 13.83 -7.73 -22.77
C PHE A 248 14.77 -8.92 -23.02
N GLU A 249 15.09 -9.21 -24.28
CA GLU A 249 16.08 -10.24 -24.64
C GLU A 249 17.52 -9.77 -24.30
N PRO A 250 18.43 -10.65 -23.84
CA PRO A 250 18.27 -12.11 -23.69
C PRO A 250 17.46 -12.51 -22.45
N LEU A 251 16.54 -13.45 -22.65
CA LEU A 251 15.73 -14.09 -21.60
C LEU A 251 16.44 -15.36 -21.05
N ILE A 252 15.80 -16.14 -20.18
CA ILE A 252 16.41 -17.38 -19.65
C ILE A 252 16.72 -18.33 -20.82
N PRO A 253 17.97 -18.80 -20.97
CA PRO A 253 18.35 -19.69 -22.06
C PRO A 253 17.75 -21.09 -21.88
N GLY A 254 17.58 -21.79 -23.01
CA GLY A 254 17.05 -23.17 -23.03
C GLY A 254 15.53 -23.28 -22.95
N VAL A 255 14.77 -22.20 -23.19
CA VAL A 255 13.32 -22.33 -23.39
C VAL A 255 13.01 -22.77 -24.82
N GLN A 256 12.21 -23.83 -24.94
CA GLN A 256 11.63 -24.31 -26.20
C GLN A 256 10.14 -23.98 -26.24
N VAL A 257 9.62 -23.67 -27.44
CA VAL A 257 8.20 -23.35 -27.66
C VAL A 257 7.59 -24.39 -28.59
N GLY A 258 6.65 -25.18 -28.06
CA GLY A 258 5.84 -26.13 -28.82
C GLY A 258 4.48 -25.57 -29.23
N LYS A 259 3.77 -26.33 -30.06
CA LYS A 259 2.39 -26.01 -30.46
C LYS A 259 1.39 -26.79 -29.60
N LEU A 260 0.33 -26.11 -29.14
CA LEU A 260 -0.72 -26.75 -28.35
C LEU A 260 -1.48 -27.79 -29.20
N ASN A 261 -1.83 -28.93 -28.61
CA ASN A 261 -2.52 -30.06 -29.26
C ASN A 261 -1.76 -30.73 -30.43
N ASP A 262 -0.47 -30.44 -30.62
CA ASP A 262 0.39 -31.19 -31.55
C ASP A 262 1.04 -32.37 -30.82
N VAL A 263 0.53 -33.59 -31.05
CA VAL A 263 1.00 -34.81 -30.37
C VAL A 263 2.34 -35.28 -30.96
N ALA A 264 2.50 -35.20 -32.28
CA ALA A 264 3.68 -35.70 -32.99
C ALA A 264 4.94 -34.89 -32.66
N ALA A 265 4.79 -33.58 -32.40
CA ALA A 265 5.91 -32.73 -32.00
C ALA A 265 6.52 -33.08 -30.62
N LEU A 266 5.80 -33.80 -29.74
CA LEU A 266 6.19 -33.97 -28.33
C LEU A 266 7.48 -34.78 -28.14
N GLU A 267 7.76 -35.78 -28.98
CA GLU A 267 8.93 -36.65 -28.83
C GLU A 267 10.25 -35.89 -28.99
N GLY A 268 10.32 -34.96 -29.95
CA GLY A 268 11.49 -34.11 -30.18
C GLY A 268 11.54 -32.88 -29.27
N LEU A 269 10.37 -32.31 -28.93
CA LEU A 269 10.25 -31.11 -28.10
C LEU A 269 10.59 -31.36 -26.63
N VAL A 270 10.07 -32.44 -26.05
CA VAL A 270 10.31 -32.85 -24.65
C VAL A 270 11.35 -33.97 -24.68
N ASN A 271 12.57 -33.66 -24.28
CA ASN A 271 13.78 -34.45 -24.55
C ASN A 271 14.60 -34.71 -23.27
N GLU A 272 15.71 -35.44 -23.38
CA GLU A 272 16.56 -35.78 -22.22
C GLU A 272 17.31 -34.58 -21.60
N ASP A 273 17.28 -33.39 -22.19
CA ASP A 273 17.79 -32.15 -21.55
C ASP A 273 16.68 -31.36 -20.83
N THR A 274 15.41 -31.78 -20.99
CA THR A 274 14.24 -31.09 -20.44
C THR A 274 14.10 -31.37 -18.95
N CYS A 275 14.02 -30.30 -18.14
CA CYS A 275 13.76 -30.38 -16.70
C CYS A 275 12.31 -29.99 -16.33
N ALA A 276 11.69 -29.12 -17.11
CA ALA A 276 10.37 -28.58 -16.82
C ALA A 276 9.51 -28.47 -18.10
N VAL A 277 8.22 -28.74 -17.98
CA VAL A 277 7.22 -28.49 -19.00
C VAL A 277 6.10 -27.68 -18.36
N ILE A 278 5.80 -26.48 -18.85
CA ILE A 278 4.73 -25.62 -18.33
C ILE A 278 3.65 -25.38 -19.38
N VAL A 279 2.39 -25.53 -18.97
CA VAL A 279 1.23 -25.35 -19.86
C VAL A 279 0.05 -24.71 -19.12
N GLU A 280 -0.57 -23.72 -19.77
CA GLU A 280 -1.91 -23.23 -19.44
C GLU A 280 -2.94 -24.26 -19.94
N PRO A 281 -3.69 -24.97 -19.09
CA PRO A 281 -4.48 -26.09 -19.57
C PRO A 281 -5.70 -25.65 -20.45
N ILE A 282 -6.21 -24.42 -20.25
CA ILE A 282 -6.92 -23.61 -21.26
C ILE A 282 -6.09 -22.34 -21.37
N GLN A 283 -5.86 -21.79 -22.55
CA GLN A 283 -5.08 -20.55 -22.70
C GLN A 283 -5.94 -19.30 -22.46
N GLY A 284 -5.80 -18.71 -21.28
CA GLY A 284 -6.63 -17.62 -20.79
C GLY A 284 -6.37 -16.28 -21.48
N GLU A 285 -5.10 -15.89 -21.67
CA GLU A 285 -4.73 -14.75 -22.51
C GLU A 285 -4.67 -15.14 -24.00
N GLY A 286 -4.35 -16.40 -24.32
CA GLY A 286 -4.03 -16.87 -25.68
C GLY A 286 -5.18 -17.03 -26.67
N GLY A 287 -6.45 -16.97 -26.22
CA GLY A 287 -7.62 -17.09 -27.11
C GLY A 287 -8.75 -17.99 -26.60
N ILE A 288 -8.64 -18.49 -25.35
CA ILE A 288 -9.50 -19.51 -24.74
C ILE A 288 -9.38 -20.85 -25.50
N ASN A 289 -8.15 -21.24 -25.80
CA ASN A 289 -7.84 -22.49 -26.52
C ASN A 289 -7.79 -23.65 -25.50
N ASP A 290 -8.51 -24.74 -25.74
CA ASP A 290 -8.52 -25.91 -24.86
C ASP A 290 -7.39 -26.89 -25.25
N ALA A 291 -6.63 -27.40 -24.27
CA ALA A 291 -5.78 -28.56 -24.48
C ALA A 291 -6.61 -29.87 -24.41
N SER A 292 -6.35 -30.83 -25.31
CA SER A 292 -7.11 -32.09 -25.42
C SER A 292 -6.59 -33.20 -24.49
N GLU A 293 -7.46 -34.13 -24.08
CA GLU A 293 -7.07 -35.25 -23.20
C GLU A 293 -5.92 -36.08 -23.79
N GLU A 294 -6.07 -36.48 -25.05
CA GLU A 294 -5.07 -37.25 -25.80
C GLU A 294 -3.68 -36.62 -25.73
N TRP A 295 -3.62 -35.31 -25.95
CA TRP A 295 -2.39 -34.54 -25.96
C TRP A 295 -1.81 -34.36 -24.56
N LEU A 296 -2.63 -34.09 -23.54
CA LEU A 296 -2.19 -33.98 -22.14
C LEU A 296 -1.67 -35.31 -21.60
N ARG A 297 -2.34 -36.41 -21.95
CA ARG A 297 -1.95 -37.78 -21.58
C ARG A 297 -0.64 -38.18 -22.27
N ALA A 298 -0.48 -37.80 -23.55
CA ALA A 298 0.81 -37.94 -24.25
C ALA A 298 1.91 -37.08 -23.61
N LEU A 299 1.60 -35.83 -23.25
CA LEU A 299 2.54 -34.91 -22.60
C LEU A 299 2.98 -35.41 -21.22
N ARG A 300 2.06 -35.94 -20.41
CA ARG A 300 2.36 -36.59 -19.12
C ARG A 300 3.33 -37.76 -19.32
N ARG A 301 2.97 -38.74 -20.16
CA ARG A 301 3.84 -39.90 -20.48
C ARG A 301 5.22 -39.45 -20.92
N ARG A 302 5.30 -38.47 -21.82
CA ARG A 302 6.59 -37.98 -22.32
C ARG A 302 7.42 -37.25 -21.24
N CYS A 303 6.77 -36.55 -20.31
CA CYS A 303 7.45 -35.99 -19.13
C CYS A 303 8.00 -37.09 -18.22
N ASP A 304 7.25 -38.19 -18.03
CA ASP A 304 7.68 -39.32 -17.21
C ASP A 304 8.87 -40.07 -17.83
N GLU A 305 8.82 -40.34 -19.14
CA GLU A 305 9.91 -40.99 -19.91
C GLU A 305 11.26 -40.28 -19.76
N VAL A 306 11.28 -38.95 -19.85
CA VAL A 306 12.50 -38.14 -19.73
C VAL A 306 12.74 -37.61 -18.31
N GLY A 307 11.89 -37.99 -17.33
CA GLY A 307 11.99 -37.52 -15.95
C GLY A 307 11.79 -36.00 -15.75
N ALA A 308 11.17 -35.29 -16.70
CA ALA A 308 10.80 -33.88 -16.56
C ALA A 308 9.66 -33.69 -15.55
N VAL A 309 9.48 -32.45 -15.09
CA VAL A 309 8.37 -32.07 -14.19
C VAL A 309 7.30 -31.32 -14.96
N LEU A 310 6.07 -31.83 -14.94
CA LEU A 310 4.92 -31.22 -15.60
C LEU A 310 4.22 -30.21 -14.67
N ILE A 311 4.14 -28.96 -15.10
CA ILE A 311 3.54 -27.83 -14.39
C ILE A 311 2.28 -27.41 -15.13
N PHE A 312 1.12 -27.42 -14.45
CA PHE A 312 -0.09 -26.78 -14.95
C PHE A 312 -0.26 -25.39 -14.31
N ASP A 313 -0.37 -24.39 -15.16
CA ASP A 313 -0.73 -23.03 -14.76
C ASP A 313 -2.27 -22.91 -14.72
N GLU A 314 -2.84 -23.03 -13.51
CA GLU A 314 -4.26 -22.77 -13.26
C GLU A 314 -4.47 -21.42 -12.52
N ILE A 315 -3.58 -20.44 -12.74
CA ILE A 315 -3.70 -19.08 -12.16
C ILE A 315 -4.94 -18.35 -12.66
N GLN A 316 -5.44 -18.69 -13.86
CA GLN A 316 -6.63 -18.09 -14.47
C GLN A 316 -7.65 -19.11 -15.01
N VAL A 317 -7.25 -20.35 -15.32
CA VAL A 317 -7.85 -21.16 -16.40
C VAL A 317 -7.46 -22.65 -16.36
N GLY A 318 -8.17 -23.52 -17.10
CA GLY A 318 -7.68 -24.87 -17.44
C GLY A 318 -8.62 -25.72 -18.31
N VAL A 319 -8.12 -26.84 -18.89
CA VAL A 319 -8.61 -27.86 -19.87
C VAL A 319 -10.11 -28.10 -20.09
N VAL A 320 -10.46 -28.69 -21.24
CA VAL A 320 -11.73 -29.41 -21.53
C VAL A 320 -11.48 -30.79 -22.17
N VAL A 321 -12.36 -31.77 -21.91
CA VAL A 321 -12.55 -32.97 -22.74
C VAL A 321 -14.02 -33.07 -23.11
N SER A 322 -14.31 -33.57 -24.32
CA SER A 322 -15.66 -33.87 -24.78
C SER A 322 -15.89 -35.38 -24.78
N TYR A 323 -16.84 -35.87 -23.99
CA TYR A 323 -17.28 -37.27 -24.03
C TYR A 323 -18.66 -37.36 -24.67
N SER A 324 -18.81 -38.22 -25.67
CA SER A 324 -20.11 -38.55 -26.27
C SER A 324 -20.65 -39.85 -25.67
N GLY A 325 -21.58 -39.72 -24.72
CA GLY A 325 -22.30 -40.84 -24.10
C GLY A 325 -23.82 -40.65 -24.23
N SER A 326 -24.57 -41.74 -24.27
CA SER A 326 -26.01 -41.79 -24.59
C SER A 326 -26.94 -41.20 -23.51
N ASP A 327 -26.54 -41.25 -22.24
CA ASP A 327 -27.50 -41.31 -21.14
C ASP A 327 -27.70 -39.98 -20.37
N GLY A 328 -28.46 -39.07 -20.98
CA GLY A 328 -29.47 -38.22 -20.31
C GLY A 328 -29.05 -37.11 -19.33
N ALA A 329 -27.92 -37.20 -18.62
CA ALA A 329 -27.62 -36.34 -17.47
C ALA A 329 -26.30 -35.54 -17.64
N LYS A 330 -26.38 -34.35 -18.26
CA LYS A 330 -25.23 -33.47 -18.48
C LYS A 330 -24.87 -32.64 -17.23
N ILE A 331 -24.10 -33.22 -16.32
CA ILE A 331 -23.41 -32.44 -15.28
C ILE A 331 -22.24 -31.69 -15.95
N GLY A 332 -22.21 -30.36 -15.82
CA GLY A 332 -21.17 -29.52 -16.43
C GLY A 332 -19.80 -29.78 -15.81
N MET A 333 -18.97 -30.59 -16.46
CA MET A 333 -17.57 -30.81 -16.08
C MET A 333 -16.73 -29.56 -16.30
N GLN A 334 -15.86 -29.21 -15.35
CA GLN A 334 -15.41 -27.83 -15.15
C GLN A 334 -13.96 -27.75 -14.54
N CYS A 335 -13.49 -26.60 -13.96
CA CYS A 335 -12.07 -26.34 -13.60
C CYS A 335 -11.72 -25.23 -12.55
N GLY A 336 -10.47 -25.26 -12.05
CA GLY A 336 -9.58 -24.12 -11.68
C GLY A 336 -10.02 -23.14 -10.60
N LEU A 337 -9.84 -23.46 -9.31
CA LEU A 337 -10.45 -22.79 -8.16
C LEU A 337 -11.94 -22.49 -8.40
N TYR A 338 -12.64 -23.46 -8.97
CA TYR A 338 -14.03 -23.36 -9.43
C TYR A 338 -14.31 -22.24 -10.44
N ARG A 339 -13.29 -21.62 -11.06
CA ARG A 339 -13.46 -20.57 -12.10
C ARG A 339 -14.22 -21.07 -13.30
N THR A 340 -13.85 -22.25 -13.74
CA THR A 340 -14.66 -23.01 -14.67
C THR A 340 -15.68 -23.83 -13.85
N GLY A 341 -15.32 -24.40 -12.68
CA GLY A 341 -16.32 -24.93 -11.71
C GLY A 341 -16.17 -26.33 -11.08
N THR A 342 -15.08 -27.08 -11.31
CA THR A 342 -14.55 -28.06 -10.32
C THR A 342 -13.28 -27.48 -9.71
N LEU A 343 -12.70 -28.07 -8.65
CA LEU A 343 -11.52 -27.46 -8.02
C LEU A 343 -10.35 -27.23 -8.99
N TRP A 344 -9.96 -28.20 -9.81
CA TRP A 344 -8.96 -28.03 -10.89
C TRP A 344 -9.54 -28.45 -12.23
N ALA A 345 -8.94 -28.01 -13.34
CA ALA A 345 -9.33 -28.44 -14.68
C ALA A 345 -9.08 -29.90 -14.91
N HIS A 346 -7.90 -30.31 -14.44
CA HIS A 346 -7.48 -31.68 -14.50
C HIS A 346 -8.24 -32.55 -13.50
N SER A 347 -8.96 -32.02 -12.50
CA SER A 347 -9.87 -32.81 -11.66
C SER A 347 -10.91 -33.62 -12.46
N ALA A 348 -11.32 -33.10 -13.62
CA ALA A 348 -12.25 -33.77 -14.53
C ALA A 348 -11.56 -34.71 -15.54
N LEU A 349 -10.26 -34.95 -15.41
CA LEU A 349 -9.47 -35.84 -16.26
C LEU A 349 -9.15 -37.17 -15.57
N PRO A 350 -8.76 -38.19 -16.34
CA PRO A 350 -8.02 -39.34 -15.84
C PRO A 350 -6.70 -38.93 -15.16
N ALA A 351 -6.31 -39.65 -14.10
CA ALA A 351 -5.18 -39.29 -13.25
C ALA A 351 -3.80 -39.33 -13.96
N ASP A 352 -3.70 -40.06 -15.07
CA ASP A 352 -2.54 -40.08 -15.98
C ASP A 352 -2.52 -38.90 -16.98
N CYS A 353 -3.38 -37.90 -16.77
CA CYS A 353 -3.28 -36.57 -17.37
C CYS A 353 -2.85 -35.50 -16.34
N HIS A 354 -2.62 -35.87 -15.07
CA HIS A 354 -2.41 -34.90 -13.99
C HIS A 354 -0.95 -34.41 -13.88
N PRO A 355 -0.73 -33.14 -13.52
CA PRO A 355 0.60 -32.55 -13.40
C PRO A 355 1.32 -32.97 -12.11
N ASP A 356 2.62 -32.68 -12.06
CA ASP A 356 3.45 -32.76 -10.85
C ASP A 356 3.28 -31.54 -9.95
N ILE A 357 3.01 -30.38 -10.57
CA ILE A 357 2.88 -29.07 -9.95
C ILE A 357 1.64 -28.36 -10.49
N VAL A 358 0.87 -27.71 -9.61
CA VAL A 358 -0.20 -26.77 -9.98
C VAL A 358 0.13 -25.40 -9.40
N THR A 359 0.14 -24.36 -10.23
CA THR A 359 0.24 -22.97 -9.77
C THR A 359 -1.13 -22.28 -9.79
N MET A 360 -1.35 -21.38 -8.83
CA MET A 360 -2.63 -20.71 -8.62
C MET A 360 -2.42 -19.32 -8.00
N ALA A 361 -3.36 -18.39 -8.22
CA ALA A 361 -3.38 -17.11 -7.51
C ALA A 361 -4.74 -16.41 -7.55
N LYS A 362 -5.18 -15.98 -8.74
CA LYS A 362 -6.15 -14.88 -8.90
C LYS A 362 -7.43 -15.00 -8.05
N PRO A 363 -8.25 -16.06 -8.17
CA PRO A 363 -9.48 -16.19 -7.37
C PRO A 363 -9.24 -16.55 -5.89
N LEU A 364 -8.04 -16.97 -5.48
CA LEU A 364 -7.79 -17.60 -4.19
C LEU A 364 -8.16 -16.71 -2.98
N ALA A 365 -7.92 -15.40 -3.06
CA ALA A 365 -8.22 -14.43 -1.99
C ALA A 365 -9.05 -13.22 -2.46
N ASN A 366 -9.87 -13.40 -3.51
CA ASN A 366 -10.89 -12.45 -3.99
C ASN A 366 -10.44 -10.96 -4.01
N GLY A 367 -9.33 -10.66 -4.69
CA GLY A 367 -8.79 -9.29 -4.79
C GLY A 367 -7.59 -8.99 -3.90
N TYR A 368 -7.34 -9.77 -2.85
CA TYR A 368 -6.12 -9.63 -2.04
C TYR A 368 -4.92 -10.37 -2.69
N PRO A 369 -3.70 -9.81 -2.70
CA PRO A 369 -2.53 -10.48 -3.27
C PRO A 369 -2.16 -11.79 -2.55
N ILE A 370 -2.20 -12.89 -3.30
CA ILE A 370 -1.67 -14.21 -2.92
C ILE A 370 -1.36 -15.01 -4.19
N GLY A 371 -0.41 -15.94 -4.09
CA GLY A 371 -0.22 -17.05 -5.02
C GLY A 371 0.14 -18.32 -4.25
N ALA A 372 0.04 -19.48 -4.88
CA ALA A 372 0.51 -20.73 -4.32
C ALA A 372 1.03 -21.70 -5.40
N VAL A 373 1.93 -22.58 -4.96
CA VAL A 373 2.47 -23.71 -5.72
C VAL A 373 2.11 -24.97 -4.96
N LEU A 374 1.29 -25.84 -5.56
CA LEU A 374 0.90 -27.13 -4.99
C LEU A 374 1.73 -28.23 -5.65
N LEU A 375 2.40 -29.04 -4.82
CA LEU A 375 3.43 -30.02 -5.20
C LEU A 375 3.05 -31.42 -4.70
N ARG A 376 3.26 -32.47 -5.51
CA ARG A 376 3.27 -33.86 -5.00
C ARG A 376 4.42 -34.05 -4.00
N ASP A 377 4.27 -34.92 -3.00
CA ASP A 377 5.35 -35.14 -2.01
C ASP A 377 6.68 -35.61 -2.64
N GLU A 378 6.61 -36.44 -3.68
CA GLU A 378 7.75 -36.89 -4.50
C GLU A 378 8.57 -35.74 -5.12
N VAL A 379 7.95 -34.56 -5.27
CA VAL A 379 8.52 -33.33 -5.85
C VAL A 379 8.85 -32.34 -4.74
N ALA A 380 8.01 -32.24 -3.71
CA ALA A 380 8.21 -31.34 -2.57
C ALA A 380 9.43 -31.73 -1.73
N GLN A 381 9.76 -33.02 -1.63
CA GLN A 381 10.90 -33.52 -0.85
C GLN A 381 12.27 -32.97 -1.28
N THR A 382 12.43 -32.49 -2.53
CA THR A 382 13.68 -31.88 -2.99
C THR A 382 13.89 -30.45 -2.45
N MET A 383 12.84 -29.84 -1.90
CA MET A 383 12.81 -28.43 -1.49
C MET A 383 13.02 -28.29 0.02
N THR A 384 14.26 -28.39 0.45
CA THR A 384 14.65 -28.26 1.86
C THR A 384 14.82 -26.80 2.30
N ALA A 385 14.84 -26.56 3.62
CA ALA A 385 14.98 -25.23 4.21
C ALA A 385 16.21 -24.47 3.64
N GLY A 386 15.97 -23.30 3.06
CA GLY A 386 16.97 -22.48 2.37
C GLY A 386 16.95 -22.57 0.83
N THR A 387 16.31 -23.58 0.25
CA THR A 387 16.27 -23.77 -1.22
C THR A 387 15.40 -22.72 -1.93
N HIS A 388 14.32 -22.27 -1.29
CA HIS A 388 13.46 -21.18 -1.74
C HIS A 388 12.75 -20.52 -0.54
N GLY A 389 12.20 -19.33 -0.77
CA GLY A 389 11.55 -18.48 0.21
C GLY A 389 11.03 -17.20 -0.45
N THR A 390 10.17 -16.47 0.26
CA THR A 390 9.58 -15.18 -0.13
C THR A 390 9.33 -14.34 1.12
N THR A 391 9.29 -13.01 0.99
CA THR A 391 9.15 -12.09 2.13
C THR A 391 7.73 -12.02 2.68
N PHE A 392 6.71 -12.03 1.81
CA PHE A 392 5.32 -11.73 2.19
C PHE A 392 4.31 -12.86 1.90
N GLY A 393 4.70 -13.87 1.10
CA GLY A 393 3.87 -15.06 0.86
C GLY A 393 3.67 -15.83 2.17
N GLY A 394 2.53 -16.49 2.34
CA GLY A 394 2.21 -17.21 3.58
C GLY A 394 1.82 -16.29 4.76
N SER A 395 1.67 -14.98 4.53
CA SER A 395 1.28 -14.03 5.57
C SER A 395 -0.10 -14.34 6.16
N PRO A 396 -0.30 -14.13 7.49
CA PRO A 396 -1.52 -14.56 8.17
C PRO A 396 -2.80 -13.96 7.59
N LEU A 397 -2.76 -12.67 7.17
CA LEU A 397 -3.90 -12.00 6.54
C LEU A 397 -4.26 -12.61 5.19
N ALA A 398 -3.27 -12.83 4.31
CA ALA A 398 -3.50 -13.41 2.98
C ALA A 398 -4.06 -14.84 3.10
N CYS A 399 -3.50 -15.64 3.99
CA CYS A 399 -3.94 -17.03 4.19
C CYS A 399 -5.31 -17.12 4.89
N ALA A 400 -5.67 -16.20 5.79
CA ALA A 400 -6.99 -16.15 6.41
C ALA A 400 -8.09 -15.85 5.37
N ILE A 401 -7.87 -14.84 4.53
CA ILE A 401 -8.79 -14.49 3.43
C ILE A 401 -8.86 -15.65 2.44
N GLY A 402 -7.71 -16.25 2.07
CA GLY A 402 -7.65 -17.40 1.18
C GLY A 402 -8.42 -18.62 1.70
N TYR A 403 -8.29 -18.92 3.00
CA TYR A 403 -9.04 -20.00 3.65
C TYR A 403 -10.56 -19.73 3.63
N HIS A 404 -10.99 -18.50 3.92
CA HIS A 404 -12.40 -18.12 3.87
C HIS A 404 -12.98 -18.25 2.45
N VAL A 405 -12.30 -17.68 1.45
CA VAL A 405 -12.76 -17.71 0.04
C VAL A 405 -12.80 -19.14 -0.47
N LEU A 406 -11.74 -19.94 -0.28
CA LEU A 406 -11.72 -21.33 -0.72
C LEU A 406 -12.80 -22.19 -0.02
N THR A 407 -13.05 -21.98 1.27
CA THR A 407 -14.14 -22.65 2.01
C THR A 407 -15.52 -22.30 1.44
N ARG A 408 -15.73 -21.03 1.05
CA ARG A 408 -16.99 -20.57 0.42
C ARG A 408 -17.19 -21.20 -0.96
N LEU A 409 -16.17 -21.19 -1.81
CA LEU A 409 -16.22 -21.76 -3.16
C LEU A 409 -16.41 -23.29 -3.14
N ALA A 410 -15.75 -23.99 -2.21
CA ALA A 410 -15.83 -25.44 -2.05
C ALA A 410 -17.12 -25.95 -1.39
N SER A 411 -18.08 -25.05 -1.11
CA SER A 411 -19.36 -25.39 -0.49
C SER A 411 -20.35 -25.93 -1.53
N GLN A 412 -21.08 -27.00 -1.17
CA GLN A 412 -21.96 -27.71 -2.10
C GLN A 412 -23.15 -26.86 -2.59
N GLU A 413 -23.55 -25.83 -1.83
CA GLU A 413 -24.56 -24.87 -2.25
C GLU A 413 -24.02 -23.94 -3.36
N PHE A 414 -22.83 -23.38 -3.15
CA PHE A 414 -22.17 -22.50 -4.12
C PHE A 414 -21.89 -23.24 -5.43
N ILE A 415 -21.35 -24.47 -5.35
CA ILE A 415 -21.05 -25.31 -6.52
C ILE A 415 -22.32 -25.57 -7.35
N ARG A 416 -23.47 -25.86 -6.71
CA ARG A 416 -24.75 -26.07 -7.43
C ARG A 416 -25.24 -24.80 -8.14
N ASN A 417 -25.29 -23.66 -7.44
CA ASN A 417 -25.77 -22.40 -8.02
C ASN A 417 -24.90 -21.93 -9.19
N MET A 418 -23.57 -22.10 -9.05
CA MET A 418 -22.59 -21.83 -10.08
C MET A 418 -22.71 -22.79 -11.28
N ALA A 419 -22.93 -24.10 -11.04
CA ALA A 419 -23.17 -25.07 -12.10
C ALA A 419 -24.44 -24.75 -12.91
N GLU A 420 -25.54 -24.38 -12.24
CA GLU A 420 -26.79 -23.98 -12.88
C GLU A 420 -26.62 -22.72 -13.74
N THR A 421 -26.01 -21.67 -13.18
CA THR A 421 -25.83 -20.40 -13.89
C THR A 421 -24.79 -20.49 -15.02
N SER A 422 -23.74 -21.30 -14.85
CA SER A 422 -22.74 -21.54 -15.91
C SER A 422 -23.26 -22.42 -17.05
N GLY A 423 -24.20 -23.33 -16.76
CA GLY A 423 -25.00 -24.03 -17.77
C GLY A 423 -25.84 -23.05 -18.60
N TYR A 424 -26.66 -22.25 -17.92
CA TYR A 424 -27.50 -21.22 -18.56
C TYR A 424 -26.67 -20.22 -19.40
N PHE A 425 -25.52 -19.78 -18.90
CA PHE A 425 -24.56 -18.95 -19.64
C PHE A 425 -24.01 -19.63 -20.90
N GLY A 426 -23.77 -20.95 -20.84
CA GLY A 426 -23.43 -21.76 -22.01
C GLY A 426 -24.54 -21.77 -23.05
N GLU A 427 -25.79 -22.01 -22.63
CA GLU A 427 -26.96 -22.05 -23.52
C GLU A 427 -27.29 -20.69 -24.15
N ARG A 428 -27.15 -19.58 -23.40
CA ARG A 428 -27.30 -18.22 -23.93
C ARG A 428 -26.26 -17.94 -25.02
N LEU A 429 -24.98 -18.25 -24.78
CA LEU A 429 -23.90 -17.96 -25.72
C LEU A 429 -23.88 -18.89 -26.95
N ALA A 430 -24.29 -20.16 -26.81
CA ALA A 430 -24.32 -21.13 -27.91
C ALA A 430 -25.26 -20.73 -29.06
N LYS A 431 -26.19 -19.80 -28.82
CA LYS A 431 -27.09 -19.22 -29.84
C LYS A 431 -26.42 -18.14 -30.70
N LEU A 432 -25.36 -17.48 -30.21
CA LEU A 432 -24.75 -16.36 -30.91
C LEU A 432 -24.09 -16.76 -32.25
N PRO A 433 -23.34 -17.89 -32.37
CA PRO A 433 -22.75 -18.30 -33.64
C PRO A 433 -23.75 -18.52 -34.78
N SER A 434 -24.93 -19.09 -34.51
CA SER A 434 -25.95 -19.33 -35.52
C SER A 434 -26.74 -18.08 -35.92
N MET A 435 -26.81 -17.08 -35.03
CA MET A 435 -27.38 -15.75 -35.36
C MET A 435 -26.39 -14.86 -36.11
N TYR A 436 -25.07 -15.01 -35.88
CA TYR A 436 -24.02 -14.20 -36.49
C TYR A 436 -22.92 -15.01 -37.22
N PRO A 437 -23.25 -15.97 -38.11
CA PRO A 437 -22.27 -16.90 -38.68
C PRO A 437 -21.21 -16.22 -39.58
N GLY A 438 -21.52 -15.04 -40.12
CA GLY A 438 -20.58 -14.20 -40.88
C GLY A 438 -19.65 -13.32 -40.04
N LEU A 439 -19.78 -13.34 -38.70
CA LEU A 439 -18.90 -12.62 -37.76
C LEU A 439 -18.17 -13.58 -36.81
N LEU A 440 -18.90 -14.58 -36.28
CA LEU A 440 -18.41 -15.54 -35.30
C LEU A 440 -17.96 -16.86 -35.94
N GLU A 441 -17.03 -17.53 -35.26
CA GLU A 441 -16.77 -18.96 -35.44
C GLU A 441 -17.96 -19.81 -34.95
N GLU A 442 -18.14 -21.00 -35.51
CA GLU A 442 -19.26 -21.90 -35.18
C GLU A 442 -19.23 -22.40 -33.72
N ARG A 443 -18.04 -22.52 -33.11
CA ARG A 443 -17.86 -23.03 -31.75
C ARG A 443 -17.49 -21.91 -30.77
N VAL A 444 -18.25 -21.80 -29.69
CA VAL A 444 -17.83 -21.04 -28.50
C VAL A 444 -16.72 -21.81 -27.79
N ARG A 445 -15.61 -21.13 -27.50
CA ARG A 445 -14.39 -21.71 -26.90
C ARG A 445 -14.45 -21.68 -25.37
N GLY A 446 -13.82 -22.64 -24.68
CA GLY A 446 -13.79 -22.75 -23.21
C GLY A 446 -15.08 -23.23 -22.53
N ARG A 447 -15.02 -23.42 -21.21
CA ARG A 447 -16.10 -24.00 -20.38
C ARG A 447 -16.29 -23.33 -19.01
N GLY A 448 -17.38 -23.66 -18.31
CA GLY A 448 -17.65 -23.12 -16.97
C GLY A 448 -18.07 -21.65 -16.92
N LEU A 449 -17.41 -20.80 -16.12
CA LEU A 449 -17.55 -19.33 -16.17
C LEU A 449 -16.34 -18.63 -16.83
N ILE A 450 -15.68 -19.30 -17.78
CA ILE A 450 -14.87 -18.64 -18.82
C ILE A 450 -15.31 -19.05 -20.22
N ARG A 451 -15.43 -18.08 -21.13
CA ARG A 451 -15.82 -18.29 -22.53
C ARG A 451 -15.00 -17.41 -23.47
N GLY A 452 -14.70 -17.95 -24.65
CA GLY A 452 -14.21 -17.21 -25.80
C GLY A 452 -15.25 -17.22 -26.93
N LEU A 453 -15.72 -16.05 -27.33
CA LEU A 453 -16.41 -15.87 -28.61
C LEU A 453 -15.34 -15.57 -29.67
N GLY A 454 -15.00 -16.56 -30.50
CA GLY A 454 -14.06 -16.39 -31.61
C GLY A 454 -14.69 -15.67 -32.79
N PHE A 455 -13.97 -14.72 -33.38
CA PHE A 455 -14.40 -13.93 -34.55
C PHE A 455 -13.58 -14.29 -35.79
N ARG A 456 -14.26 -14.40 -36.94
CA ARG A 456 -13.61 -14.67 -38.23
C ARG A 456 -12.74 -13.50 -38.74
N ASP A 457 -12.89 -12.31 -38.15
CA ASP A 457 -12.09 -11.12 -38.40
C ASP A 457 -11.46 -10.62 -37.09
N ALA A 458 -10.12 -10.70 -37.01
CA ALA A 458 -9.29 -10.29 -35.88
C ALA A 458 -9.43 -8.81 -35.47
N SER A 459 -10.00 -7.96 -36.33
CA SER A 459 -10.29 -6.54 -36.01
C SER A 459 -11.57 -6.36 -35.18
N MET A 460 -12.43 -7.39 -35.07
CA MET A 460 -13.75 -7.29 -34.44
C MET A 460 -13.75 -7.35 -32.90
N PRO A 461 -12.94 -8.20 -32.21
CA PRO A 461 -13.00 -8.31 -30.75
C PRO A 461 -12.82 -6.99 -30.02
N GLY A 462 -11.83 -6.17 -30.39
CA GLY A 462 -11.60 -4.85 -29.81
C GLY A 462 -12.76 -3.87 -30.03
N ARG A 463 -13.50 -4.01 -31.14
CA ARG A 463 -14.69 -3.20 -31.46
C ARG A 463 -15.88 -3.62 -30.61
N ILE A 464 -16.10 -4.92 -30.42
CA ILE A 464 -17.13 -5.45 -29.51
C ILE A 464 -16.83 -5.06 -28.06
N VAL A 465 -15.58 -5.15 -27.61
CA VAL A 465 -15.12 -4.70 -26.28
C VAL A 465 -15.21 -3.18 -26.09
N GLY A 466 -15.27 -2.40 -27.17
CA GLY A 466 -15.68 -0.99 -27.13
C GLY A 466 -17.19 -0.83 -26.97
N LEU A 467 -17.97 -1.49 -27.84
CA LEU A 467 -19.43 -1.38 -27.91
C LEU A 467 -20.19 -1.93 -26.69
N ALA A 468 -19.64 -2.95 -26.01
CA ALA A 468 -20.17 -3.46 -24.75
C ALA A 468 -19.92 -2.46 -23.61
N ARG A 469 -18.73 -1.86 -23.58
CA ARG A 469 -18.29 -0.86 -22.59
C ARG A 469 -19.07 0.45 -22.71
N GLU A 470 -19.35 0.90 -23.94
CA GLU A 470 -20.30 2.01 -24.20
C GLU A 470 -21.63 1.76 -23.46
N ARG A 471 -22.16 0.54 -23.57
CA ARG A 471 -23.44 0.08 -23.00
C ARG A 471 -23.40 -0.41 -21.55
N GLY A 472 -22.26 -0.31 -20.86
CA GLY A 472 -22.18 -0.66 -19.43
C GLY A 472 -21.85 -2.12 -19.13
N VAL A 473 -21.21 -2.87 -20.04
CA VAL A 473 -20.70 -4.23 -19.75
C VAL A 473 -19.20 -4.30 -20.06
N PHE A 474 -18.41 -4.81 -19.11
CA PHE A 474 -16.99 -5.06 -19.31
C PHE A 474 -16.75 -6.51 -19.74
N VAL A 475 -16.07 -6.66 -20.87
CA VAL A 475 -15.54 -7.92 -21.43
C VAL A 475 -14.12 -7.66 -21.93
N LEU A 476 -13.32 -8.70 -22.13
CA LEU A 476 -11.92 -8.61 -22.52
C LEU A 476 -11.69 -9.10 -23.95
N THR A 477 -10.56 -8.74 -24.56
CA THR A 477 -10.00 -9.48 -25.70
C THR A 477 -9.16 -10.66 -25.19
N ALA A 478 -9.05 -11.72 -25.98
CA ALA A 478 -8.05 -12.79 -25.81
C ALA A 478 -7.55 -13.27 -27.18
N GLY A 479 -6.30 -13.71 -27.23
CA GLY A 479 -5.64 -14.13 -28.46
C GLY A 479 -5.60 -13.02 -29.51
N LYS A 480 -5.70 -13.44 -30.77
CA LYS A 480 -5.83 -12.57 -31.96
C LYS A 480 -7.28 -12.27 -32.35
N ASP A 481 -8.22 -13.08 -31.88
CA ASP A 481 -9.53 -13.29 -32.52
C ASP A 481 -10.71 -13.45 -31.54
N ALA A 482 -10.49 -13.53 -30.22
CA ALA A 482 -11.57 -13.84 -29.27
C ALA A 482 -12.00 -12.65 -28.39
N VAL A 483 -13.30 -12.57 -28.09
CA VAL A 483 -13.82 -11.85 -26.92
C VAL A 483 -13.92 -12.83 -25.75
N ARG A 484 -13.22 -12.50 -24.66
CA ARG A 484 -13.14 -13.27 -23.42
C ARG A 484 -14.15 -12.74 -22.40
N LEU A 485 -15.00 -13.64 -21.91
CA LEU A 485 -15.94 -13.40 -20.84
C LEU A 485 -15.52 -14.22 -19.61
N VAL A 486 -15.37 -13.56 -18.45
CA VAL A 486 -15.00 -14.15 -17.17
C VAL A 486 -15.75 -13.46 -16.02
N PRO A 487 -17.08 -13.66 -15.87
CA PRO A 487 -17.82 -13.13 -14.72
C PRO A 487 -17.38 -13.75 -13.39
N SER A 488 -17.76 -13.12 -12.27
CA SER A 488 -17.58 -13.67 -10.92
C SER A 488 -18.39 -14.97 -10.73
N LEU A 489 -18.00 -15.82 -9.77
CA LEU A 489 -18.56 -17.16 -9.61
C LEU A 489 -19.93 -17.17 -8.92
N ASN A 490 -20.28 -16.04 -8.30
CA ASN A 490 -21.61 -15.70 -7.78
C ASN A 490 -22.44 -14.84 -8.74
N VAL A 491 -22.10 -14.79 -10.05
CA VAL A 491 -22.96 -14.20 -11.08
C VAL A 491 -24.33 -14.89 -11.10
N VAL A 492 -25.38 -14.14 -11.39
CA VAL A 492 -26.77 -14.65 -11.50
C VAL A 492 -27.29 -14.62 -12.94
N LYS A 493 -28.41 -15.30 -13.22
CA LYS A 493 -28.96 -15.47 -14.58
C LYS A 493 -29.34 -14.13 -15.21
N GLU A 494 -29.88 -13.21 -14.41
CA GLU A 494 -30.28 -11.87 -14.82
C GLU A 494 -29.09 -11.01 -15.25
N GLU A 495 -27.90 -11.25 -14.66
CA GLU A 495 -26.65 -10.62 -15.06
C GLU A 495 -26.08 -11.25 -16.33
N VAL A 496 -26.20 -12.58 -16.46
CA VAL A 496 -25.90 -13.30 -17.72
C VAL A 496 -26.76 -12.77 -18.88
N ASP A 497 -28.04 -12.52 -18.65
CA ASP A 497 -28.94 -11.97 -19.68
C ASP A 497 -28.48 -10.58 -20.12
N VAL A 498 -28.28 -9.64 -19.19
CA VAL A 498 -27.77 -8.29 -19.51
C VAL A 498 -26.44 -8.33 -20.26
N ALA A 499 -25.52 -9.22 -19.89
CA ALA A 499 -24.24 -9.34 -20.57
C ALA A 499 -24.35 -9.88 -22.00
N VAL A 500 -25.21 -10.89 -22.24
CA VAL A 500 -25.39 -11.49 -23.56
C VAL A 500 -26.21 -10.59 -24.47
N ASP A 501 -27.29 -9.97 -23.99
CA ASP A 501 -28.12 -9.02 -24.73
C ASP A 501 -27.30 -7.82 -25.23
N VAL A 502 -26.36 -7.32 -24.41
CA VAL A 502 -25.44 -6.24 -24.79
C VAL A 502 -24.43 -6.67 -25.86
N LEU A 503 -24.03 -7.94 -25.90
CA LEU A 503 -23.15 -8.49 -26.94
C LEU A 503 -23.93 -8.72 -28.25
N GLU A 504 -25.14 -9.27 -28.17
CA GLU A 504 -26.08 -9.45 -29.29
C GLU A 504 -26.36 -8.09 -29.98
N GLY A 505 -26.85 -7.10 -29.23
CA GLY A 505 -27.04 -5.74 -29.72
C GLY A 505 -25.75 -5.03 -30.18
N SER A 506 -24.56 -5.49 -29.74
CA SER A 506 -23.27 -5.01 -30.28
C SER A 506 -22.95 -5.61 -31.64
N MET A 507 -23.24 -6.90 -31.85
CA MET A 507 -23.05 -7.56 -33.15
C MET A 507 -24.07 -7.08 -34.18
N ASP A 508 -25.34 -6.85 -33.80
CA ASP A 508 -26.34 -6.19 -34.65
C ASP A 508 -25.92 -4.80 -35.12
N LYS A 509 -25.35 -3.99 -34.23
CA LYS A 509 -24.81 -2.65 -34.57
C LYS A 509 -23.66 -2.74 -35.58
N LEU A 510 -22.91 -3.85 -35.62
CA LEU A 510 -21.85 -4.07 -36.61
C LEU A 510 -22.37 -4.69 -37.92
N SER A 511 -23.30 -5.65 -37.86
CA SER A 511 -23.87 -6.32 -39.04
C SER A 511 -24.74 -5.36 -39.87
N SER A 512 -25.55 -4.52 -39.21
CA SER A 512 -26.34 -3.47 -39.86
C SER A 512 -25.47 -2.39 -40.51
N LEU A 513 -24.41 -1.92 -39.84
CA LEU A 513 -23.45 -0.98 -40.42
C LEU A 513 -22.76 -1.55 -41.68
N ALA A 514 -22.45 -2.84 -41.72
CA ALA A 514 -21.92 -3.50 -42.91
C ALA A 514 -22.94 -3.47 -44.07
N ARG A 515 -24.22 -3.81 -43.80
CA ARG A 515 -25.32 -3.73 -44.79
C ARG A 515 -25.47 -2.31 -45.36
N PHE A 516 -25.50 -1.27 -44.52
CA PHE A 516 -25.59 0.12 -44.99
C PHE A 516 -24.37 0.59 -45.78
N LYS A 517 -23.16 0.13 -45.42
CA LYS A 517 -21.92 0.49 -46.14
C LYS A 517 -21.91 -0.03 -47.59
N ASN A 518 -22.52 -1.20 -47.81
CA ASN A 518 -22.63 -1.81 -49.14
C ASN A 518 -23.77 -1.20 -49.98
N ALA A 519 -24.78 -0.59 -49.35
CA ALA A 519 -25.94 -0.03 -50.03
C ALA A 519 -25.74 1.41 -50.57
N CYS A 520 -24.71 2.15 -50.14
CA CYS A 520 -24.49 3.54 -50.56
C CYS A 520 -23.00 3.87 -50.78
N PRO A 521 -22.55 4.05 -52.04
CA PRO A 521 -21.15 4.38 -52.36
C PRO A 521 -20.62 5.67 -51.72
N PHE A 522 -21.50 6.63 -51.39
CA PHE A 522 -21.12 7.90 -50.77
C PHE A 522 -20.89 7.77 -49.26
N LEU A 523 -21.77 7.04 -48.56
CA LEU A 523 -21.58 6.72 -47.13
C LEU A 523 -20.37 5.79 -46.94
N GLY A 524 -20.15 4.84 -47.85
CA GLY A 524 -19.02 3.91 -47.79
C GLY A 524 -17.62 4.56 -47.79
N LYS A 525 -17.50 5.78 -48.34
CA LYS A 525 -16.27 6.59 -48.38
C LYS A 525 -16.18 7.66 -47.29
N THR A 526 -17.25 7.90 -46.52
CA THR A 526 -17.28 8.97 -45.51
C THR A 526 -16.73 8.48 -44.17
N LYS A 527 -15.84 9.26 -43.52
CA LYS A 527 -15.27 8.91 -42.21
C LYS A 527 -16.36 8.81 -41.14
N THR A 528 -16.28 7.80 -40.27
CA THR A 528 -17.29 7.51 -39.22
C THR A 528 -17.54 8.69 -38.28
N SER A 529 -16.50 9.47 -37.96
CA SER A 529 -16.61 10.71 -37.16
C SER A 529 -17.43 11.78 -37.87
N THR A 530 -17.25 11.97 -39.18
CA THR A 530 -18.02 12.92 -40.00
C THR A 530 -19.50 12.53 -40.05
N LEU A 531 -19.81 11.24 -40.21
CA LEU A 531 -21.19 10.74 -40.17
C LEU A 531 -21.82 10.93 -38.79
N ARG A 532 -21.09 10.63 -37.71
CA ARG A 532 -21.52 10.85 -36.32
C ARG A 532 -21.87 12.32 -36.09
N ASN A 533 -20.95 13.23 -36.38
CA ASN A 533 -21.18 14.67 -36.18
C ASN A 533 -22.41 15.16 -36.95
N LEU A 534 -22.55 14.80 -38.24
CA LEU A 534 -23.73 15.20 -39.01
C LEU A 534 -25.04 14.62 -38.45
N SER A 535 -25.02 13.41 -37.88
CA SER A 535 -26.22 12.81 -37.25
C SER A 535 -26.62 13.45 -35.92
N THR A 536 -25.70 14.13 -35.21
CA THR A 536 -25.94 14.73 -33.89
C THR A 536 -26.00 16.25 -33.89
N SER A 537 -25.44 16.93 -34.91
CA SER A 537 -25.64 18.36 -35.11
C SER A 537 -27.05 18.64 -35.61
N ALA A 538 -27.76 19.60 -35.00
CA ALA A 538 -28.96 20.18 -35.59
C ALA A 538 -28.63 20.89 -36.93
N SER A 539 -29.60 20.99 -37.84
CA SER A 539 -29.47 21.85 -39.02
C SER A 539 -29.52 23.32 -38.57
N PRO A 540 -28.56 24.18 -39.00
CA PRO A 540 -28.62 25.62 -38.75
C PRO A 540 -29.82 26.34 -39.40
N ARG A 541 -30.56 25.65 -40.28
CA ARG A 541 -31.70 26.20 -41.02
C ARG A 541 -33.05 25.59 -40.60
N TYR A 542 -33.03 24.38 -40.05
CA TYR A 542 -34.21 23.63 -39.59
C TYR A 542 -33.90 22.95 -38.24
N PRO A 543 -33.99 23.67 -37.11
CA PRO A 543 -33.42 23.21 -35.83
C PRO A 543 -33.99 21.90 -35.30
N SER A 544 -35.16 21.46 -35.77
CA SER A 544 -35.76 20.16 -35.43
C SER A 544 -35.12 18.96 -36.14
N LEU A 545 -34.31 19.19 -37.19
CA LEU A 545 -33.69 18.15 -38.02
C LEU A 545 -32.20 18.03 -37.72
N SER A 546 -31.63 16.83 -37.88
CA SER A 546 -30.16 16.72 -37.92
C SER A 546 -29.60 17.26 -39.25
N ALA A 547 -28.36 17.73 -39.23
CA ALA A 547 -27.63 18.15 -40.43
C ALA A 547 -27.42 16.99 -41.43
N LEU A 548 -27.43 15.73 -40.96
CA LEU A 548 -27.49 14.55 -41.81
C LEU A 548 -28.87 14.39 -42.45
N THR A 549 -29.96 14.60 -41.72
CA THR A 549 -31.34 14.54 -42.23
C THR A 549 -31.55 15.58 -43.33
N GLU A 550 -31.14 16.83 -43.11
CA GLU A 550 -31.24 17.91 -44.11
C GLU A 550 -30.37 17.66 -45.36
N ARG A 551 -29.27 16.92 -45.22
CA ARG A 551 -28.45 16.48 -46.36
C ARG A 551 -29.05 15.26 -47.05
N ALA A 552 -29.75 14.39 -46.32
CA ALA A 552 -30.41 13.20 -46.85
C ALA A 552 -31.67 13.51 -47.67
N THR A 553 -32.43 14.57 -47.35
CA THR A 553 -33.55 15.04 -48.21
C THR A 553 -33.07 15.48 -49.60
N LYS A 554 -31.82 15.94 -49.71
CA LYS A 554 -31.16 16.38 -50.95
C LYS A 554 -30.45 15.25 -51.71
N CYS A 555 -30.50 14.02 -51.19
CA CYS A 555 -29.94 12.84 -51.87
C CYS A 555 -30.95 12.29 -52.88
N PRO A 556 -30.60 12.07 -54.17
CA PRO A 556 -31.53 11.60 -55.19
C PRO A 556 -32.07 10.18 -54.94
N VAL A 557 -31.43 9.39 -54.07
CA VAL A 557 -31.87 8.04 -53.70
C VAL A 557 -32.66 8.03 -52.38
N MET A 558 -32.21 8.77 -51.36
CA MET A 558 -32.83 8.74 -50.02
C MET A 558 -33.96 9.77 -49.83
N GLY A 559 -33.91 10.90 -50.55
CA GLY A 559 -34.88 11.99 -50.45
C GLY A 559 -36.32 11.58 -50.75
N PRO A 560 -36.60 10.83 -51.84
CA PRO A 560 -37.95 10.36 -52.15
C PRO A 560 -38.55 9.48 -51.03
N ALA A 561 -37.77 8.52 -50.51
CA ALA A 561 -38.22 7.61 -49.45
C ALA A 561 -38.50 8.36 -48.13
N LEU A 562 -37.68 9.36 -47.77
CA LEU A 562 -37.91 10.20 -46.60
C LEU A 562 -39.19 11.04 -46.72
N ASN A 563 -39.54 11.50 -47.92
CA ASN A 563 -40.70 12.36 -48.17
C ASN A 563 -42.04 11.60 -48.30
N VAL A 564 -42.01 10.27 -48.44
CA VAL A 564 -43.18 9.41 -48.19
C VAL A 564 -43.39 9.25 -46.69
N ARG A 565 -42.33 8.84 -45.98
CA ARG A 565 -42.38 8.52 -44.55
C ARG A 565 -42.71 9.71 -43.64
N SER A 566 -42.36 10.93 -44.05
CA SER A 566 -42.76 12.16 -43.33
C SER A 566 -44.27 12.39 -43.34
N LYS A 567 -44.97 12.05 -44.42
CA LYS A 567 -46.43 12.20 -44.53
C LYS A 567 -47.18 11.16 -43.69
N GLU A 568 -46.65 9.94 -43.62
CA GLU A 568 -47.17 8.85 -42.78
C GLU A 568 -47.16 9.23 -41.29
N ILE A 569 -46.07 9.83 -40.78
CA ILE A 569 -45.99 10.20 -39.35
C ILE A 569 -46.90 11.38 -38.99
N VAL A 570 -47.13 12.33 -39.91
CA VAL A 570 -48.07 13.45 -39.69
C VAL A 570 -49.50 12.93 -39.54
N ALA A 571 -49.91 12.02 -40.43
CA ALA A 571 -51.22 11.37 -40.32
C ALA A 571 -51.39 10.59 -39.01
N GLY A 572 -50.32 9.95 -38.53
CA GLY A 572 -50.29 9.20 -37.27
C GLY A 572 -50.41 10.03 -35.98
N TYR A 573 -50.03 11.32 -35.99
CA TYR A 573 -50.12 12.19 -34.80
C TYR A 573 -51.32 13.14 -34.78
N ALA A 574 -51.96 13.39 -35.93
CA ALA A 574 -53.18 14.20 -35.99
C ALA A 574 -54.37 13.60 -35.19
N SER A 575 -54.36 12.29 -34.97
CA SER A 575 -55.37 11.55 -34.21
C SER A 575 -55.28 11.72 -32.68
N VAL A 576 -54.15 12.19 -32.15
CA VAL A 576 -53.86 12.23 -30.69
C VAL A 576 -54.11 13.61 -30.07
N ALA A 577 -54.75 14.52 -30.83
CA ALA A 577 -54.93 15.93 -30.46
C ALA A 577 -56.40 16.34 -30.19
N ALA A 578 -57.30 15.37 -30.00
CA ALA A 578 -58.69 15.63 -29.61
C ALA A 578 -58.81 15.77 -28.07
N ASN A 579 -59.46 16.84 -27.60
CA ASN A 579 -59.49 17.20 -26.18
C ASN A 579 -60.19 16.17 -25.25
N SER A 580 -61.02 15.27 -25.79
CA SER A 580 -61.79 14.30 -25.00
C SER A 580 -60.94 13.30 -24.23
N ASP A 581 -59.82 12.87 -24.82
CA ASP A 581 -59.14 11.65 -24.39
C ASP A 581 -58.13 11.93 -23.27
N VAL A 582 -57.58 13.15 -23.24
CA VAL A 582 -56.70 13.65 -22.18
C VAL A 582 -57.47 13.75 -20.85
N ASP A 583 -58.68 14.32 -20.85
CA ASP A 583 -59.52 14.42 -19.65
C ASP A 583 -60.02 13.05 -19.16
N LYS A 584 -60.24 12.11 -20.07
CA LYS A 584 -60.57 10.73 -19.73
C LYS A 584 -59.42 10.03 -19.01
N ILE A 585 -58.19 10.16 -19.52
CA ILE A 585 -56.97 9.64 -18.89
C ILE A 585 -56.69 10.30 -17.53
N HIS A 586 -56.94 11.61 -17.40
CA HIS A 586 -56.83 12.32 -16.11
C HIS A 586 -57.81 11.75 -15.07
N LYS A 587 -59.09 11.53 -15.42
CA LYS A 587 -60.08 10.88 -14.54
C LYS A 587 -59.69 9.45 -14.18
N GLU A 588 -59.33 8.62 -15.15
CA GLU A 588 -58.98 7.21 -14.93
C GLU A 588 -57.73 7.03 -14.03
N LYS A 589 -56.83 8.02 -13.98
CA LYS A 589 -55.64 8.03 -13.12
C LYS A 589 -55.78 8.89 -11.85
N GLY A 590 -56.98 9.41 -11.56
CA GLY A 590 -57.27 10.21 -10.36
C GLY A 590 -56.54 11.55 -10.29
N VAL A 591 -56.10 12.10 -11.43
CA VAL A 591 -55.39 13.37 -11.52
C VAL A 591 -56.39 14.48 -11.77
N PHE A 592 -56.72 15.25 -10.72
CA PHE A 592 -57.57 16.43 -10.82
C PHE A 592 -56.69 17.69 -10.89
N PRO A 593 -56.62 18.39 -12.04
CA PRO A 593 -55.89 19.64 -12.13
C PRO A 593 -56.59 20.74 -11.30
N PRO A 594 -55.84 21.69 -10.72
CA PRO A 594 -56.43 22.78 -9.93
C PRO A 594 -57.29 23.72 -10.79
N PRO A 595 -58.30 24.40 -10.21
CA PRO A 595 -59.14 25.34 -10.94
C PRO A 595 -58.31 26.42 -11.65
N GLY A 596 -58.50 26.56 -12.96
CA GLY A 596 -57.80 27.53 -13.81
C GLY A 596 -56.59 27.00 -14.58
N ALA A 597 -56.21 25.72 -14.45
CA ALA A 597 -55.16 25.13 -15.27
C ALA A 597 -55.57 25.00 -16.76
N THR A 598 -54.75 25.48 -17.68
CA THR A 598 -54.99 25.37 -19.14
C THR A 598 -54.25 24.19 -19.77
N VAL A 599 -54.70 23.79 -20.97
CA VAL A 599 -54.15 22.66 -21.74
C VAL A 599 -52.65 22.84 -22.09
N GLU A 600 -52.15 24.08 -22.16
CA GLU A 600 -50.73 24.33 -22.42
C GLU A 600 -49.77 23.80 -21.34
N MET A 601 -50.26 23.57 -20.12
CA MET A 601 -49.46 23.02 -19.03
C MET A 601 -49.41 21.47 -19.02
N CYS A 602 -50.01 20.78 -19.99
CA CYS A 602 -49.97 19.31 -20.08
C CYS A 602 -48.67 18.80 -20.75
N PRO A 603 -47.84 17.99 -20.07
CA PRO A 603 -46.60 17.45 -20.66
C PRO A 603 -46.82 16.62 -21.94
N HIS A 604 -47.95 15.92 -22.03
CA HIS A 604 -48.27 15.07 -23.19
C HIS A 604 -48.56 15.89 -24.47
N ALA A 605 -49.16 17.08 -24.33
CA ALA A 605 -49.44 17.97 -25.46
C ALA A 605 -48.16 18.59 -26.06
N SER A 606 -47.11 18.74 -25.24
CA SER A 606 -45.80 19.23 -25.68
C SER A 606 -45.15 18.30 -26.72
N ALA A 607 -45.16 16.99 -26.47
CA ALA A 607 -44.53 16.00 -27.35
C ALA A 607 -45.18 15.95 -28.74
N ALA A 608 -46.52 15.99 -28.82
CA ALA A 608 -47.25 16.00 -30.09
C ALA A 608 -46.93 17.25 -30.93
N ARG A 609 -46.86 18.44 -30.29
CA ARG A 609 -46.50 19.70 -30.96
C ARG A 609 -45.05 19.73 -31.45
N ALA A 610 -44.13 19.09 -30.73
CA ALA A 610 -42.74 18.93 -31.17
C ALA A 610 -42.63 18.05 -32.43
N ALA A 611 -43.38 16.94 -32.49
CA ALA A 611 -43.42 16.07 -33.66
C ALA A 611 -44.02 16.78 -34.90
N ALA A 612 -45.08 17.57 -34.72
CA ALA A 612 -45.69 18.34 -35.81
C ALA A 612 -44.70 19.33 -36.45
N ARG A 613 -44.00 20.15 -35.65
CA ARG A 613 -42.98 21.10 -36.14
C ARG A 613 -41.85 20.41 -36.90
N MET A 614 -41.43 19.23 -36.44
CA MET A 614 -40.38 18.45 -37.12
C MET A 614 -40.77 18.03 -38.54
N ALA A 615 -42.06 17.84 -38.82
CA ALA A 615 -42.55 17.50 -40.14
C ALA A 615 -42.69 18.72 -41.07
N GLU A 616 -43.07 19.89 -40.53
CA GLU A 616 -43.12 21.16 -41.27
C GLU A 616 -41.72 21.56 -41.78
N ASP A 617 -40.72 21.51 -40.89
CA ASP A 617 -39.29 21.72 -41.23
C ASP A 617 -38.81 20.72 -42.31
N LEU A 618 -39.24 19.46 -42.25
CA LEU A 618 -38.91 18.42 -43.22
C LEU A 618 -39.48 18.70 -44.62
N ALA A 619 -40.70 19.25 -44.69
CA ALA A 619 -41.32 19.66 -45.94
C ALA A 619 -40.63 20.91 -46.53
N ALA A 620 -40.33 21.92 -45.71
CA ALA A 620 -39.63 23.13 -46.12
C ALA A 620 -38.19 22.83 -46.64
N ALA A 621 -37.50 21.89 -46.01
CA ALA A 621 -36.14 21.50 -46.38
C ALA A 621 -35.99 20.94 -47.81
N ALA A 622 -37.06 20.42 -48.41
CA ALA A 622 -37.04 19.81 -49.74
C ALA A 622 -37.19 20.81 -50.91
N ALA A 623 -37.58 22.07 -50.64
CA ALA A 623 -38.23 22.93 -51.63
C ALA A 623 -37.33 23.86 -52.47
N LYS A 624 -35.99 23.87 -52.31
CA LYS A 624 -35.09 24.78 -53.06
C LYS A 624 -33.92 24.08 -53.76
N LYS A 625 -33.88 24.23 -55.09
CA LYS A 625 -32.74 23.94 -56.00
C LYS A 625 -32.09 25.26 -56.43
N GLU A 626 -30.76 25.31 -56.45
CA GLU A 626 -29.91 25.94 -57.49
C GLU A 626 -28.41 25.71 -57.18
N ALA A 627 -27.52 25.98 -58.14
CA ALA A 627 -26.07 25.73 -58.08
C ALA A 627 -25.28 26.76 -58.92
N PRO A 628 -23.95 26.98 -58.71
CA PRO A 628 -22.97 26.33 -59.61
C PRO A 628 -21.50 26.09 -59.11
N LYS A 629 -20.86 25.08 -59.72
CA LYS A 629 -19.45 24.96 -60.25
C LYS A 629 -18.15 25.44 -59.52
N SER A 630 -17.19 24.48 -59.45
CA SER A 630 -15.77 24.51 -59.95
C SER A 630 -14.53 24.58 -59.01
N VAL A 631 -13.42 23.90 -59.43
CA VAL A 631 -11.98 23.91 -58.98
C VAL A 631 -11.70 23.33 -57.54
N ALA A 632 -10.67 22.53 -57.16
CA ALA A 632 -9.36 21.99 -57.65
C ALA A 632 -8.08 22.78 -57.19
N ALA A 633 -6.85 22.25 -57.00
CA ALA A 633 -6.29 20.87 -56.81
C ALA A 633 -4.82 20.92 -56.23
N GLU A 634 -4.24 19.74 -55.88
CA GLU A 634 -2.78 19.42 -55.69
C GLU A 634 -1.95 20.13 -54.55
N ALA A 635 -0.77 19.68 -54.06
CA ALA A 635 -0.10 18.35 -53.92
C ALA A 635 1.19 18.39 -53.01
N ALA A 636 1.67 17.22 -52.51
CA ALA A 636 3.09 16.81 -52.22
C ALA A 636 4.02 17.60 -51.22
N ALA A 637 5.15 17.10 -50.64
CA ALA A 637 5.69 15.75 -50.30
C ALA A 637 7.01 15.80 -49.44
N ALA A 638 7.46 14.65 -48.88
CA ALA A 638 8.82 14.30 -48.34
C ALA A 638 9.42 15.06 -47.10
N GLY A 639 10.46 14.58 -46.36
CA GLY A 639 11.32 13.36 -46.40
C GLY A 639 12.28 13.22 -45.16
N CYS A 640 13.11 12.16 -45.04
CA CYS A 640 13.99 11.86 -43.85
C CYS A 640 15.14 10.83 -44.14
N PRO A 641 16.40 10.98 -43.58
CA PRO A 641 17.29 9.81 -43.29
C PRO A 641 18.45 9.90 -42.21
N PHE A 642 18.55 8.86 -41.34
CA PHE A 642 19.70 7.96 -40.94
C PHE A 642 21.09 8.28 -40.24
N HIS A 643 21.30 7.60 -39.07
CA HIS A 643 22.40 6.69 -38.55
C HIS A 643 23.96 6.91 -38.55
N LYS A 644 24.62 6.71 -37.36
CA LYS A 644 25.78 5.80 -36.94
C LYS A 644 26.39 6.23 -35.55
N ALA A 645 27.14 5.52 -34.66
CA ALA A 645 27.86 4.20 -34.50
C ALA A 645 29.42 4.20 -34.71
N ALA A 646 30.33 3.55 -33.93
CA ALA A 646 30.36 2.79 -32.63
C ALA A 646 31.85 2.44 -32.15
N ALA A 647 32.06 1.56 -31.12
CA ALA A 647 33.32 0.87 -30.62
C ALA A 647 34.23 1.55 -29.52
N ALA A 648 35.08 0.90 -28.67
CA ALA A 648 35.21 -0.49 -28.10
C ALA A 648 36.33 -0.63 -26.97
N THR A 649 36.50 -1.84 -26.35
CA THR A 649 37.66 -2.40 -25.55
C THR A 649 37.95 -1.90 -24.09
N THR A 650 38.64 -2.55 -23.10
CA THR A 650 39.06 -3.97 -22.75
C THR A 650 39.58 -4.11 -21.26
N GLU A 651 39.49 -5.32 -20.65
CA GLU A 651 40.30 -6.04 -19.58
C GLU A 651 40.96 -5.34 -18.34
N GLY A 652 41.15 -5.97 -17.14
CA GLY A 652 40.69 -7.26 -16.56
C GLY A 652 41.43 -7.74 -15.26
N LYS A 653 40.87 -8.74 -14.53
CA LYS A 653 41.45 -9.59 -13.40
C LYS A 653 41.58 -8.87 -12.00
N THR A 654 41.67 -9.45 -10.76
CA THR A 654 41.76 -10.84 -10.17
C THR A 654 41.30 -10.91 -8.65
N THR A 655 41.43 -12.06 -7.94
CA THR A 655 41.08 -12.39 -6.49
C THR A 655 42.34 -12.68 -5.60
N PRO A 656 42.36 -13.08 -4.26
CA PRO A 656 41.39 -13.90 -3.43
C PRO A 656 41.34 -13.70 -1.86
N VAL A 657 40.69 -14.63 -1.10
CA VAL A 657 40.97 -15.10 0.32
C VAL A 657 40.62 -14.13 1.51
N GLN A 658 40.19 -14.48 2.75
CA GLN A 658 39.61 -15.67 3.46
C GLN A 658 38.88 -15.24 4.80
N ALA A 659 38.71 -16.12 5.80
CA ALA A 659 37.80 -16.03 6.98
C ALA A 659 38.44 -16.33 8.39
N ALA A 660 37.55 -16.49 9.40
CA ALA A 660 37.67 -17.36 10.61
C ALA A 660 38.73 -17.01 11.68
N PRO A 661 38.85 -17.75 12.82
CA PRO A 661 37.93 -18.66 13.57
C PRO A 661 37.46 -18.09 14.94
N ALA A 662 36.47 -18.58 15.73
CA ALA A 662 35.41 -19.63 15.72
C ALA A 662 34.63 -19.54 17.09
N HIS A 663 33.49 -20.18 17.47
CA HIS A 663 32.46 -21.08 16.90
C HIS A 663 31.26 -21.23 17.91
N LYS A 664 30.06 -21.68 17.48
CA LYS A 664 29.20 -22.64 18.24
C LYS A 664 28.60 -23.64 17.22
N ALA A 665 28.39 -24.90 17.63
CA ALA A 665 28.42 -26.06 16.70
C ALA A 665 27.55 -25.93 15.43
N ALA A 666 28.18 -26.14 14.27
CA ALA A 666 27.66 -25.81 12.94
C ALA A 666 27.38 -27.04 12.05
N LYS A 667 26.73 -26.79 10.90
CA LYS A 667 26.76 -27.72 9.76
C LYS A 667 28.06 -27.50 8.99
N HIS A 668 28.82 -28.56 8.71
CA HIS A 668 30.06 -28.45 7.92
C HIS A 668 29.76 -28.06 6.46
N HIS A 669 30.05 -26.80 6.10
CA HIS A 669 30.35 -26.41 4.73
C HIS A 669 31.79 -26.83 4.39
N SER A 670 32.01 -27.38 3.20
CA SER A 670 33.31 -27.85 2.70
C SER A 670 34.21 -26.73 2.13
N GLY A 671 34.15 -25.52 2.71
CA GLY A 671 34.78 -24.32 2.14
C GLY A 671 35.04 -23.21 3.16
N PHE A 672 34.77 -21.95 2.79
CA PHE A 672 34.91 -20.77 3.64
C PHE A 672 34.06 -20.89 4.91
N ASP A 673 34.65 -20.62 6.08
CA ASP A 673 33.97 -20.73 7.38
C ASP A 673 33.37 -19.38 7.81
N TYR A 674 32.12 -19.17 7.39
CA TYR A 674 31.38 -17.90 7.57
C TYR A 674 31.03 -17.61 9.04
N GLU A 675 30.52 -18.60 9.78
CA GLU A 675 30.15 -18.46 11.20
C GLU A 675 31.32 -17.94 12.02
N SER A 676 32.47 -18.54 11.77
CA SER A 676 33.76 -18.21 12.35
C SER A 676 34.26 -16.79 12.00
N PHE A 677 33.97 -16.26 10.81
CA PHE A 677 34.26 -14.86 10.50
C PHE A 677 33.36 -13.91 11.31
N TYR A 678 32.07 -14.23 11.45
CA TYR A 678 31.14 -13.42 12.25
C TYR A 678 31.56 -13.37 13.72
N VAL A 679 31.96 -14.50 14.31
CA VAL A 679 32.45 -14.52 15.70
C VAL A 679 33.69 -13.64 15.86
N ASN A 680 34.64 -13.64 14.91
CA ASN A 680 35.82 -12.77 15.02
C ASN A 680 35.51 -11.26 14.90
N GLU A 681 34.55 -10.85 14.06
CA GLU A 681 34.12 -9.44 14.02
C GLU A 681 33.32 -9.03 15.27
N LEU A 682 32.57 -9.95 15.87
CA LEU A 682 31.86 -9.72 17.14
C LEU A 682 32.83 -9.70 18.34
N GLU A 683 33.84 -10.56 18.36
CA GLU A 683 34.82 -10.64 19.44
C GLU A 683 35.68 -9.38 19.50
N LYS A 684 36.06 -8.79 18.35
CA LYS A 684 36.65 -7.44 18.30
C LYS A 684 35.79 -6.39 19.05
N LYS A 685 34.46 -6.51 19.01
CA LYS A 685 33.51 -5.64 19.73
C LYS A 685 33.37 -5.96 21.22
N HIS A 686 33.58 -7.21 21.62
CA HIS A 686 33.62 -7.61 23.03
C HIS A 686 34.95 -7.25 23.70
N GLN A 687 36.06 -7.27 22.95
CA GLN A 687 37.38 -6.86 23.40
C GLN A 687 37.47 -5.33 23.55
N ASP A 688 37.12 -4.58 22.49
CA ASP A 688 37.23 -3.10 22.48
C ASP A 688 36.12 -2.35 23.25
N LYS A 689 35.22 -3.11 23.89
CA LYS A 689 34.04 -2.71 24.67
C LYS A 689 33.01 -1.86 23.92
N SER A 690 33.04 -1.83 22.58
CA SER A 690 32.02 -1.13 21.76
C SER A 690 30.82 -2.00 21.37
N TYR A 691 30.75 -3.28 21.79
CA TYR A 691 29.54 -4.09 21.67
C TYR A 691 28.37 -3.47 22.44
N ARG A 692 27.20 -3.36 21.80
CA ARG A 692 26.05 -2.63 22.34
C ARG A 692 25.01 -3.59 22.91
N TYR A 693 24.74 -3.45 24.21
CA TYR A 693 23.57 -4.02 24.87
C TYR A 693 22.44 -2.98 24.86
N PHE A 694 21.23 -3.38 24.47
CA PHE A 694 20.08 -2.46 24.39
C PHE A 694 19.16 -2.64 25.60
N ASN A 695 18.99 -1.56 26.37
CA ASN A 695 18.11 -1.55 27.53
C ASN A 695 16.64 -1.51 27.09
N ASN A 696 15.81 -2.40 27.63
CA ASN A 696 14.37 -2.44 27.37
C ASN A 696 13.69 -1.34 28.19
N ILE A 697 13.26 -0.24 27.54
CA ILE A 697 12.74 0.98 28.17
C ILE A 697 11.47 1.43 27.43
N ASN A 698 10.34 1.41 28.13
CA ASN A 698 9.00 1.61 27.57
C ASN A 698 8.39 2.90 28.11
N ARG A 699 8.54 4.01 27.37
CA ARG A 699 8.12 5.36 27.82
C ARG A 699 6.62 5.46 28.04
N LEU A 700 6.21 5.91 29.23
CA LEU A 700 4.81 6.05 29.62
C LEU A 700 4.30 7.44 29.26
N ALA A 701 3.50 7.56 28.20
CA ALA A 701 2.96 8.85 27.76
C ALA A 701 2.23 9.61 28.89
N ALA A 702 1.46 8.91 29.73
CA ALA A 702 0.75 9.50 30.86
C ALA A 702 1.63 9.91 32.06
N LYS A 703 2.91 9.51 32.10
CA LYS A 703 3.88 9.79 33.18
C LYS A 703 5.22 10.38 32.67
N PHE A 704 5.32 10.80 31.41
CA PHE A 704 6.58 11.28 30.82
C PHE A 704 7.22 12.38 31.71
N PRO A 705 8.50 12.25 32.12
CA PRO A 705 9.58 11.46 31.51
C PRO A 705 9.72 9.99 31.94
N VAL A 706 8.82 9.45 32.77
CA VAL A 706 8.90 8.06 33.26
C VAL A 706 8.68 7.02 32.15
N ALA A 707 9.35 5.87 32.29
CA ALA A 707 9.20 4.66 31.50
C ALA A 707 9.12 3.43 32.43
N HIS A 708 8.79 2.25 31.91
CA HIS A 708 9.03 0.98 32.62
C HIS A 708 10.09 0.10 31.93
N THR A 709 10.75 -0.78 32.68
CA THR A 709 11.76 -1.71 32.13
C THR A 709 11.11 -2.91 31.40
N ALA A 710 11.79 -4.06 31.31
CA ALA A 710 11.18 -5.32 30.89
C ALA A 710 10.05 -5.80 31.84
N ARG A 711 10.02 -5.34 33.10
CA ARG A 711 8.89 -5.50 34.02
C ARG A 711 8.07 -4.22 34.05
N VAL A 712 6.75 -4.33 33.93
CA VAL A 712 5.82 -3.17 33.87
C VAL A 712 5.75 -2.42 35.20
N THR A 713 6.10 -3.09 36.30
CA THR A 713 6.19 -2.53 37.67
C THR A 713 7.41 -1.64 37.90
N ASP A 714 8.45 -1.78 37.08
CA ASP A 714 9.77 -1.20 37.33
C ASP A 714 9.85 0.15 36.62
N GLU A 715 9.31 1.19 37.26
CA GLU A 715 9.31 2.53 36.70
C GLU A 715 10.66 3.26 36.90
N VAL A 716 11.15 3.87 35.82
CA VAL A 716 12.45 4.57 35.75
C VAL A 716 12.32 5.91 35.01
N GLU A 717 13.09 6.91 35.42
CA GLU A 717 13.11 8.24 34.79
C GLU A 717 14.02 8.27 33.57
N VAL A 718 13.51 8.74 32.42
CA VAL A 718 14.30 8.72 31.17
C VAL A 718 14.98 10.06 30.88
N TRP A 719 16.20 10.16 31.38
CA TRP A 719 17.05 11.35 31.30
C TRP A 719 17.86 11.50 30.00
N CYS A 720 17.86 10.49 29.12
CA CYS A 720 18.57 10.53 27.81
C CYS A 720 17.64 10.51 26.58
N ALA A 721 16.33 10.75 26.75
CA ALA A 721 15.38 10.83 25.63
C ALA A 721 15.48 12.14 24.84
N ASN A 722 15.69 12.04 23.52
CA ASN A 722 15.64 13.19 22.61
C ASN A 722 14.21 13.69 22.31
N ASP A 723 13.17 13.25 23.04
CA ASP A 723 11.81 13.82 23.00
C ASP A 723 11.81 15.14 23.77
N TYR A 724 12.55 16.11 23.21
CA TYR A 724 13.17 17.19 23.96
C TYR A 724 12.21 18.17 24.65
N LEU A 725 10.93 18.15 24.26
CA LEU A 725 9.85 18.99 24.75
C LEU A 725 8.67 18.16 25.29
N GLY A 726 8.77 16.82 25.26
CA GLY A 726 7.66 15.92 25.61
C GLY A 726 6.53 15.90 24.58
N MET A 727 6.76 16.29 23.32
CA MET A 727 5.69 16.35 22.33
C MET A 727 5.11 14.98 21.98
N GLY A 728 5.84 13.89 22.24
CA GLY A 728 5.32 12.53 22.15
C GLY A 728 4.18 12.20 23.13
N ASN A 729 3.91 13.06 24.13
CA ASN A 729 2.73 12.96 25.01
C ASN A 729 1.74 14.13 24.91
N ASN A 730 1.98 15.12 24.03
CA ASN A 730 1.15 16.32 23.98
C ASN A 730 -0.30 15.97 23.56
N PRO A 731 -1.33 16.37 24.34
CA PRO A 731 -2.72 15.98 24.07
C PRO A 731 -3.24 16.37 22.68
N VAL A 732 -2.82 17.49 22.08
CA VAL A 732 -3.30 17.88 20.73
C VAL A 732 -2.62 17.07 19.62
N VAL A 733 -1.39 16.60 19.86
CA VAL A 733 -0.71 15.65 18.98
C VAL A 733 -1.45 14.31 19.01
N LEU A 734 -1.70 13.76 20.20
CA LEU A 734 -2.40 12.48 20.37
C LEU A 734 -3.84 12.53 19.84
N GLU A 735 -4.60 13.59 20.12
CA GLU A 735 -5.94 13.83 19.56
C GLU A 735 -5.91 13.80 18.02
N THR A 736 -4.96 14.52 17.42
CA THR A 736 -4.82 14.58 15.96
C THR A 736 -4.44 13.23 15.37
N MET A 737 -3.55 12.47 16.02
CA MET A 737 -3.19 11.11 15.60
C MET A 737 -4.39 10.17 15.64
N HIS A 738 -5.18 10.16 16.73
CA HIS A 738 -6.39 9.35 16.82
C HIS A 738 -7.42 9.73 15.75
N ARG A 739 -7.73 11.03 15.58
CA ARG A 739 -8.67 11.50 14.54
C ARG A 739 -8.20 11.16 13.12
N THR A 740 -6.89 11.06 12.90
CA THR A 740 -6.33 10.67 11.60
C THR A 740 -6.38 9.16 11.39
N LEU A 741 -6.14 8.34 12.43
CA LEU A 741 -6.36 6.88 12.37
C LEU A 741 -7.83 6.55 12.06
N ASP A 742 -8.78 7.18 12.76
CA ASP A 742 -10.22 7.01 12.56
C ASP A 742 -10.68 7.29 11.11
N LYS A 743 -9.98 8.21 10.40
CA LYS A 743 -10.36 8.64 9.04
C LYS A 743 -9.55 8.03 7.90
N TYR A 744 -8.25 7.79 8.11
CA TYR A 744 -7.30 7.37 7.06
C TYR A 744 -6.65 6.01 7.32
N GLY A 745 -6.92 5.38 8.47
CA GLY A 745 -6.27 4.12 8.87
C GLY A 745 -4.79 4.30 9.24
N HIS A 746 -4.09 3.17 9.35
CA HIS A 746 -2.70 3.15 9.83
C HIS A 746 -1.67 3.42 8.71
N GLY A 747 -1.60 2.57 7.68
CA GLY A 747 -0.54 2.63 6.67
C GLY A 747 -0.86 3.62 5.54
N ALA A 748 0.17 4.23 4.94
CA ALA A 748 -0.02 5.13 3.78
C ALA A 748 -0.40 4.40 2.47
N GLY A 749 -0.37 3.06 2.44
CA GLY A 749 -0.78 2.25 1.28
C GLY A 749 0.25 2.12 0.15
N GLY A 750 1.34 2.89 0.15
CA GLY A 750 2.43 2.73 -0.82
C GLY A 750 3.50 3.83 -0.78
N THR A 751 4.25 3.99 -1.87
CA THR A 751 5.30 5.02 -2.02
C THR A 751 4.71 6.37 -2.43
N ARG A 752 5.50 7.45 -2.44
CA ARG A 752 5.00 8.77 -2.87
C ARG A 752 4.49 8.75 -4.33
N ASN A 753 5.04 7.92 -5.20
CA ASN A 753 4.54 7.80 -6.57
C ASN A 753 3.30 6.89 -6.70
N ILE A 754 3.06 5.98 -5.75
CA ILE A 754 2.00 4.96 -5.84
C ILE A 754 1.22 4.90 -4.52
N ALA A 755 0.03 5.51 -4.52
CA ALA A 755 -0.94 5.59 -3.41
C ALA A 755 -0.50 6.30 -2.10
N GLY A 756 0.80 6.41 -1.81
CA GLY A 756 1.32 6.95 -0.55
C GLY A 756 1.38 8.49 -0.43
N ASN A 757 1.22 9.24 -1.52
CA ASN A 757 1.21 10.71 -1.47
C ASN A 757 -0.17 11.26 -1.06
N GLY A 758 -0.41 11.30 0.25
CA GLY A 758 -1.63 11.86 0.83
C GLY A 758 -1.56 13.37 1.05
N ALA A 759 -2.73 14.00 1.19
CA ALA A 759 -2.83 15.44 1.51
C ALA A 759 -2.17 15.81 2.84
N MET A 760 -2.05 14.87 3.79
CA MET A 760 -1.31 15.06 5.05
C MET A 760 0.20 15.27 4.81
N HIS A 761 0.80 14.54 3.86
CA HIS A 761 2.22 14.66 3.53
C HIS A 761 2.53 16.03 2.94
N LEU A 762 1.75 16.44 1.94
CA LEU A 762 1.86 17.75 1.29
C LEU A 762 1.63 18.90 2.29
N ALA A 763 0.67 18.75 3.21
CA ALA A 763 0.39 19.76 4.23
C ALA A 763 1.49 19.84 5.31
N LEU A 764 2.19 18.74 5.62
CA LEU A 764 3.37 18.75 6.49
C LEU A 764 4.57 19.38 5.77
N GLU A 765 4.81 19.04 4.51
CA GLU A 765 5.88 19.63 3.68
C GLU A 765 5.71 21.15 3.56
N GLN A 766 4.49 21.63 3.30
CA GLN A 766 4.21 23.07 3.28
C GLN A 766 4.42 23.75 4.64
N GLU A 767 4.13 23.07 5.75
CA GLU A 767 4.35 23.60 7.11
C GLU A 767 5.84 23.68 7.47
N LEU A 768 6.64 22.70 7.02
CA LEU A 768 8.09 22.68 7.20
C LEU A 768 8.80 23.73 6.33
N ALA A 769 8.31 23.97 5.12
CA ALA A 769 8.74 25.10 4.28
C ALA A 769 8.42 26.44 4.95
N ASN A 770 7.20 26.62 5.49
CA ASN A 770 6.81 27.83 6.25
C ASN A 770 7.65 28.02 7.53
N LEU A 771 7.96 26.94 8.26
CA LEU A 771 8.81 26.98 9.45
C LEU A 771 10.17 27.60 9.11
N HIS A 772 10.86 27.05 8.11
CA HIS A 772 12.19 27.51 7.69
C HIS A 772 12.17 28.74 6.77
N ARG A 773 10.98 29.26 6.43
CA ARG A 773 10.77 30.34 5.45
C ARG A 773 11.46 30.06 4.10
N LYS A 774 11.42 28.80 3.66
CA LYS A 774 11.94 28.30 2.38
C LYS A 774 10.81 28.05 1.40
N GLU A 775 11.14 27.94 0.12
CA GLU A 775 10.17 27.75 -0.97
C GLU A 775 9.49 26.39 -0.87
N ALA A 776 10.28 25.34 -0.61
CA ALA A 776 9.81 23.97 -0.54
C ALA A 776 10.49 23.17 0.57
N ALA A 777 9.89 22.04 0.92
CA ALA A 777 10.46 21.02 1.79
C ALA A 777 9.98 19.62 1.38
N LEU A 778 10.73 18.58 1.77
CA LEU A 778 10.45 17.19 1.38
C LEU A 778 10.58 16.24 2.57
N VAL A 779 9.58 15.39 2.81
CA VAL A 779 9.53 14.49 3.96
C VAL A 779 9.98 13.06 3.61
N PHE A 780 10.90 12.55 4.43
CA PHE A 780 11.52 11.22 4.39
C PHE A 780 11.16 10.38 5.62
N SER A 781 11.42 9.08 5.55
CA SER A 781 11.21 8.12 6.64
C SER A 781 12.00 8.42 7.92
N SER A 782 13.16 9.08 7.81
CA SER A 782 13.98 9.58 8.91
C SER A 782 14.96 10.64 8.41
N CYS A 783 15.54 11.47 9.30
CA CYS A 783 16.59 12.40 8.88
C CYS A 783 17.92 11.69 8.53
N TYR A 784 18.11 10.43 8.98
CA TYR A 784 19.23 9.63 8.49
C TYR A 784 19.11 9.43 6.97
N VAL A 785 17.92 9.00 6.51
CA VAL A 785 17.62 8.81 5.09
C VAL A 785 17.55 10.13 4.34
N ALA A 786 17.05 11.22 4.95
CA ALA A 786 17.07 12.55 4.34
C ALA A 786 18.50 13.01 4.01
N ASN A 787 19.43 12.94 4.98
CA ASN A 787 20.82 13.34 4.77
C ASN A 787 21.51 12.39 3.76
N ASP A 788 21.39 11.08 3.97
CA ASP A 788 22.02 10.06 3.13
C ASP A 788 21.58 10.17 1.66
N ALA A 789 20.27 10.20 1.42
CA ALA A 789 19.71 10.27 0.06
C ALA A 789 19.94 11.63 -0.61
N THR A 790 20.00 12.73 0.15
CA THR A 790 20.27 14.07 -0.41
C THR A 790 21.75 14.24 -0.78
N LEU A 791 22.67 13.90 0.12
CA LEU A 791 24.11 14.05 -0.12
C LEU A 791 24.60 13.06 -1.19
N SER A 792 24.09 11.82 -1.21
CA SER A 792 24.38 10.87 -2.28
C SER A 792 23.85 11.36 -3.65
N THR A 793 22.66 11.96 -3.70
CA THR A 793 22.09 12.51 -4.95
C THR A 793 22.84 13.76 -5.43
N LEU A 794 23.18 14.69 -4.55
CA LEU A 794 23.90 15.91 -4.94
C LEU A 794 25.30 15.61 -5.47
N GLY A 795 26.12 14.86 -4.72
CA GLY A 795 27.50 14.57 -5.12
C GLY A 795 27.63 13.67 -6.36
N SER A 796 26.60 12.88 -6.68
CA SER A 796 26.55 12.07 -7.91
C SER A 796 25.94 12.79 -9.13
N LYS A 797 25.48 14.05 -8.96
CA LYS A 797 24.86 14.86 -10.02
C LYS A 797 25.61 16.15 -10.31
N LEU A 798 26.21 16.78 -9.30
CA LEU A 798 27.04 17.97 -9.46
C LEU A 798 28.42 17.58 -10.03
N PRO A 799 28.81 18.07 -11.22
CA PRO A 799 30.02 17.60 -11.91
C PRO A 799 31.29 18.00 -11.15
N GLY A 800 32.09 17.01 -10.74
CA GLY A 800 33.34 17.26 -10.01
C GLY A 800 33.17 17.79 -8.59
N CYS A 801 32.00 17.59 -7.97
CA CYS A 801 31.65 18.14 -6.66
C CYS A 801 32.66 17.82 -5.55
N VAL A 802 32.91 18.81 -4.69
CA VAL A 802 33.79 18.68 -3.50
C VAL A 802 33.00 18.99 -2.23
N TYR A 803 32.92 18.01 -1.32
CA TYR A 803 32.38 18.19 0.02
C TYR A 803 33.42 18.73 0.99
N PHE A 804 33.03 19.69 1.82
CA PHE A 804 33.78 20.18 2.98
C PHE A 804 32.98 19.80 4.22
N SER A 805 33.40 18.76 4.93
CA SER A 805 32.68 18.23 6.10
C SER A 805 33.38 18.64 7.39
N ASP A 806 32.61 19.11 8.37
CA ASP A 806 33.10 19.17 9.75
C ASP A 806 33.50 17.74 10.20
N SER A 807 34.59 17.63 10.94
CA SER A 807 35.10 16.38 11.52
C SER A 807 34.15 15.67 12.49
N MET A 808 33.20 16.37 13.11
CA MET A 808 32.25 15.85 14.10
C MET A 808 30.84 15.59 13.55
N ASN A 809 30.62 15.77 12.25
CA ASN A 809 29.33 15.53 11.58
C ASN A 809 28.73 14.14 11.87
N HIS A 810 27.41 14.11 12.07
CA HIS A 810 26.64 12.90 12.32
C HIS A 810 26.83 11.83 11.23
N ALA A 811 26.79 10.56 11.66
CA ALA A 811 27.08 9.40 10.82
C ALA A 811 26.25 9.31 9.52
N SER A 812 25.03 9.87 9.49
CA SER A 812 24.21 9.94 8.26
C SER A 812 24.82 10.84 7.18
N MET A 813 25.43 11.96 7.57
CA MET A 813 26.12 12.88 6.65
C MET A 813 27.40 12.21 6.13
N ILE A 814 28.15 11.56 7.03
CA ILE A 814 29.36 10.81 6.67
C ILE A 814 29.07 9.67 5.69
N GLN A 815 27.95 8.94 5.84
CA GLN A 815 27.55 7.92 4.85
C GLN A 815 27.01 8.55 3.56
N GLY A 816 26.16 9.58 3.60
CA GLY A 816 25.66 10.24 2.38
C GLY A 816 26.77 10.78 1.49
N ILE A 817 27.74 11.47 2.08
CA ILE A 817 28.95 11.94 1.38
C ILE A 817 29.74 10.75 0.81
N ARG A 818 29.90 9.65 1.55
CA ARG A 818 30.59 8.44 1.10
C ARG A 818 29.87 7.74 -0.06
N HIS A 819 28.55 7.61 0.01
CA HIS A 819 27.70 6.98 -1.01
C HIS A 819 27.62 7.82 -2.30
N SER A 820 27.87 9.13 -2.22
CA SER A 820 27.92 10.01 -3.41
C SER A 820 29.07 9.69 -4.37
N GLY A 821 30.17 9.10 -3.86
CA GLY A 821 31.43 8.93 -4.60
C GLY A 821 32.23 10.21 -4.86
N ALA A 822 31.70 11.39 -4.48
CA ALA A 822 32.33 12.68 -4.70
C ALA A 822 33.59 12.89 -3.85
N LYS A 823 34.44 13.85 -4.24
CA LYS A 823 35.63 14.21 -3.46
C LYS A 823 35.17 14.81 -2.13
N LYS A 824 35.84 14.45 -1.04
CA LYS A 824 35.62 15.06 0.28
C LYS A 824 36.90 15.60 0.87
N VAL A 825 36.77 16.69 1.59
CA VAL A 825 37.76 17.33 2.44
C VAL A 825 37.14 17.42 3.84
N ILE A 826 37.90 17.13 4.88
CA ILE A 826 37.44 17.26 6.27
C ILE A 826 38.14 18.46 6.88
N PHE A 827 37.38 19.39 7.44
CA PHE A 827 37.89 20.48 8.27
C PHE A 827 37.73 20.14 9.75
N LYS A 828 38.62 20.67 10.61
CA LYS A 828 38.54 20.43 12.05
C LYS A 828 37.26 21.06 12.61
N HIS A 829 36.75 20.52 13.71
CA HIS A 829 35.49 20.96 14.26
C HIS A 829 35.43 22.46 14.55
N ASN A 830 34.45 23.16 13.96
CA ASN A 830 34.24 24.62 14.05
C ASN A 830 35.44 25.52 13.63
N ASP A 831 36.50 24.98 13.04
CA ASP A 831 37.70 25.75 12.65
C ASP A 831 37.48 26.44 11.29
N LEU A 832 37.18 27.74 11.34
CA LEU A 832 36.93 28.58 10.16
C LEU A 832 38.20 28.83 9.34
N GLU A 833 39.37 28.93 9.97
CA GLU A 833 40.64 29.16 9.27
C GLU A 833 41.06 27.91 8.47
N ASP A 834 40.92 26.73 9.08
CA ASP A 834 41.15 25.44 8.41
C ASP A 834 40.12 25.19 7.30
N LEU A 835 38.85 25.58 7.49
CA LEU A 835 37.82 25.54 6.44
C LEU A 835 38.17 26.48 5.27
N GLU A 836 38.50 27.74 5.54
CA GLU A 836 38.87 28.72 4.50
C GLU A 836 40.13 28.29 3.75
N ALA A 837 41.20 27.92 4.45
CA ALA A 837 42.44 27.43 3.85
C ALA A 837 42.23 26.15 3.01
N LYS A 838 41.15 25.40 3.24
CA LYS A 838 40.73 24.25 2.43
C LYS A 838 39.85 24.65 1.24
N LEU A 839 38.98 25.64 1.38
CA LEU A 839 38.17 26.20 0.28
C LEU A 839 39.06 26.90 -0.76
N GLN A 840 40.06 27.67 -0.33
CA GLN A 840 41.03 28.39 -1.18
C GLN A 840 41.80 27.47 -2.15
N GLN A 841 41.91 26.16 -1.87
CA GLN A 841 42.59 25.19 -2.72
C GLN A 841 41.82 24.83 -4.01
N TYR A 842 40.61 25.38 -4.21
CA TYR A 842 39.73 25.06 -5.33
C TYR A 842 39.25 26.35 -6.03
N PRO A 843 39.25 26.41 -7.38
CA PRO A 843 38.65 27.53 -8.12
C PRO A 843 37.20 27.79 -7.72
N LYS A 844 36.78 29.07 -7.74
CA LYS A 844 35.41 29.47 -7.36
C LYS A 844 34.34 28.71 -8.15
N GLU A 845 34.56 28.50 -9.45
CA GLU A 845 33.66 27.75 -10.34
C GLU A 845 33.53 26.23 -10.05
N THR A 846 34.37 25.67 -9.17
CA THR A 846 34.23 24.26 -8.74
C THR A 846 32.93 24.11 -7.94
N PRO A 847 32.05 23.13 -8.21
CA PRO A 847 30.91 22.87 -7.34
C PRO A 847 31.37 22.39 -5.96
N LYS A 848 31.01 23.12 -4.91
CA LYS A 848 31.40 22.85 -3.52
C LYS A 848 30.15 22.75 -2.64
N ILE A 849 30.19 21.89 -1.62
CA ILE A 849 29.16 21.85 -0.57
C ILE A 849 29.84 21.83 0.79
N ILE A 850 29.58 22.82 1.64
CA ILE A 850 29.98 22.82 3.05
C ILE A 850 28.88 22.15 3.87
N ALA A 851 29.18 21.02 4.50
CA ALA A 851 28.23 20.21 5.26
C ALA A 851 28.59 20.23 6.76
N PHE A 852 27.65 20.65 7.61
CA PHE A 852 27.88 20.91 9.04
C PHE A 852 26.59 20.80 9.87
N GLU A 853 26.70 20.58 11.19
CA GLU A 853 25.56 20.64 12.12
C GLU A 853 25.43 22.05 12.75
N SER A 854 24.20 22.42 13.10
CA SER A 854 23.90 23.58 13.95
C SER A 854 24.27 23.36 15.42
N VAL A 855 24.01 22.16 15.97
CA VAL A 855 24.20 21.82 17.39
C VAL A 855 24.73 20.39 17.49
N TYR A 856 26.04 20.24 17.67
CA TYR A 856 26.70 18.93 17.60
C TYR A 856 26.35 18.06 18.80
N SER A 857 25.69 16.94 18.51
CA SER A 857 24.88 16.23 19.49
C SER A 857 25.59 15.63 20.71
N MET A 858 26.92 15.46 20.68
CA MET A 858 27.71 14.77 21.71
C MET A 858 28.52 15.69 22.64
N CYS A 859 28.89 16.88 22.16
CA CYS A 859 29.59 17.92 22.92
C CYS A 859 28.66 19.10 23.27
N GLY A 860 27.62 19.35 22.47
CA GLY A 860 26.74 20.49 22.66
C GLY A 860 27.35 21.83 22.24
N SER A 861 28.40 21.82 21.40
CA SER A 861 28.85 22.99 20.66
C SER A 861 27.80 23.43 19.63
N VAL A 862 27.94 24.66 19.15
CA VAL A 862 27.10 25.26 18.10
C VAL A 862 27.98 25.60 16.90
N GLY A 863 27.51 25.36 15.68
CA GLY A 863 28.25 25.70 14.46
C GLY A 863 28.27 27.21 14.17
N PRO A 864 29.36 27.79 13.63
CA PRO A 864 29.42 29.20 13.22
C PRO A 864 28.68 29.44 11.89
N ILE A 865 27.35 29.33 11.93
CA ILE A 865 26.50 29.25 10.72
C ILE A 865 26.64 30.49 9.82
N LYS A 866 26.65 31.69 10.40
CA LYS A 866 26.73 32.94 9.65
C LYS A 866 28.07 33.03 8.90
N GLU A 867 29.17 32.74 9.59
CA GLU A 867 30.53 32.82 9.07
C GLU A 867 30.77 31.73 8.00
N ILE A 868 30.16 30.56 8.16
CA ILE A 868 30.17 29.52 7.11
C ILE A 868 29.37 29.98 5.87
N CYS A 869 28.28 30.74 6.02
CA CYS A 869 27.58 31.37 4.89
C CYS A 869 28.44 32.47 4.23
N ASP A 870 29.14 33.29 5.03
CA ASP A 870 30.06 34.31 4.54
C ASP A 870 31.18 33.67 3.67
N LEU A 871 31.75 32.55 4.13
CA LEU A 871 32.72 31.75 3.36
C LEU A 871 32.09 31.07 2.12
N ALA A 872 30.86 30.56 2.22
CA ALA A 872 30.18 29.90 1.10
C ALA A 872 29.94 30.85 -0.07
N GLU A 873 29.47 32.07 0.20
CA GLU A 873 29.30 33.14 -0.79
C GLU A 873 30.65 33.60 -1.38
N HIS A 874 31.69 33.70 -0.54
CA HIS A 874 33.04 34.06 -0.99
C HIS A 874 33.63 33.02 -1.95
N TYR A 875 33.58 31.73 -1.59
CA TYR A 875 34.24 30.65 -2.34
C TYR A 875 33.34 29.93 -3.35
N GLY A 876 32.06 30.28 -3.47
CA GLY A 876 31.13 29.62 -4.39
C GLY A 876 30.86 28.17 -3.95
N ALA A 877 30.24 28.03 -2.79
CA ALA A 877 29.78 26.75 -2.25
C ALA A 877 28.31 26.84 -1.85
N LEU A 878 27.61 25.70 -1.89
CA LEU A 878 26.34 25.54 -1.21
C LEU A 878 26.57 25.17 0.26
N THR A 879 25.62 25.53 1.11
CA THR A 879 25.57 25.17 2.53
C THR A 879 24.55 24.05 2.77
N PHE A 880 25.00 23.00 3.45
CA PHE A 880 24.16 21.90 3.92
C PHE A 880 24.21 21.89 5.46
N LEU A 881 23.15 22.38 6.07
CA LEU A 881 23.01 22.54 7.51
C LEU A 881 22.07 21.48 8.09
N ASP A 882 22.58 20.67 9.01
CA ASP A 882 21.74 19.78 9.81
C ASP A 882 21.27 20.48 11.11
N GLU A 883 19.95 20.69 11.22
CA GLU A 883 19.27 21.28 12.38
C GLU A 883 18.51 20.23 13.21
N VAL A 884 18.82 18.93 13.08
CA VAL A 884 18.18 17.80 13.79
C VAL A 884 18.20 17.93 15.32
N HIS A 885 19.20 18.62 15.87
CA HIS A 885 19.35 18.88 17.30
C HIS A 885 18.90 20.28 17.73
N ALA A 886 18.25 21.04 16.84
CA ALA A 886 17.90 22.43 17.07
C ALA A 886 16.47 22.80 16.64
N VAL A 887 15.90 22.12 15.66
CA VAL A 887 14.47 22.24 15.30
C VAL A 887 13.59 22.00 16.53
N GLY A 888 12.62 22.88 16.74
CA GLY A 888 11.76 22.97 17.92
C GLY A 888 12.40 23.62 19.14
N LEU A 889 13.72 23.87 19.17
CA LEU A 889 14.47 24.28 20.38
C LEU A 889 15.10 25.68 20.30
N TYR A 890 15.33 26.21 19.11
CA TYR A 890 15.96 27.51 18.87
C TYR A 890 15.14 28.34 17.87
N GLY A 891 15.35 29.67 17.90
CA GLY A 891 14.49 30.65 17.26
C GLY A 891 13.15 30.90 17.99
N PRO A 892 12.50 32.05 17.74
CA PRO A 892 11.22 32.40 18.35
C PRO A 892 10.11 31.43 17.96
N ARG A 893 10.13 30.89 16.73
CA ARG A 893 9.13 29.95 16.20
C ARG A 893 9.62 28.50 16.28
N GLY A 894 10.83 28.26 16.79
CA GLY A 894 11.39 26.92 16.90
C GLY A 894 11.94 26.39 15.57
N ALA A 895 12.32 27.23 14.60
CA ALA A 895 12.82 26.70 13.32
C ALA A 895 14.24 26.13 13.44
N GLY A 896 15.15 26.77 14.18
CA GLY A 896 16.53 26.32 14.33
C GLY A 896 17.47 27.39 14.91
N VAL A 897 18.77 27.09 14.98
CA VAL A 897 19.81 28.07 15.33
C VAL A 897 19.90 29.14 14.24
N ALA A 898 19.71 28.80 12.96
CA ALA A 898 19.70 29.78 11.88
C ALA A 898 18.56 30.82 12.03
N GLU A 899 17.43 30.46 12.67
CA GLU A 899 16.37 31.41 13.06
C GLU A 899 16.72 32.18 14.33
N HIS A 900 17.51 31.58 15.23
CA HIS A 900 17.91 32.20 16.50
C HIS A 900 18.97 33.28 16.33
N LEU A 901 19.87 33.17 15.34
CA LEU A 901 20.88 34.20 15.07
C LEU A 901 20.28 35.55 14.68
N ASP A 902 19.10 35.55 14.05
CA ASP A 902 18.30 36.73 13.70
C ASP A 902 16.99 36.80 14.53
N TYR A 903 17.03 36.42 15.81
CA TYR A 903 15.85 36.18 16.67
C TYR A 903 14.78 37.29 16.60
N ASP A 904 15.17 38.54 16.86
CA ASP A 904 14.22 39.66 16.96
C ASP A 904 13.58 39.98 15.59
N ALA A 905 14.28 39.73 14.47
CA ALA A 905 13.73 39.89 13.12
C ALA A 905 12.72 38.78 12.77
N HIS A 906 13.03 37.51 13.08
CA HIS A 906 12.09 36.40 12.89
C HIS A 906 10.88 36.47 13.83
N ALA A 907 11.05 37.05 15.03
CA ALA A 907 9.96 37.32 15.95
C ALA A 907 9.02 38.41 15.41
N ALA A 908 9.58 39.55 14.98
CA ALA A 908 8.81 40.66 14.40
C ALA A 908 8.06 40.25 13.12
N ALA A 909 8.64 39.35 12.31
CA ALA A 909 8.01 38.84 11.09
C ALA A 909 6.99 37.70 11.30
N GLY A 910 6.76 37.26 12.55
CA GLY A 910 5.65 36.37 12.95
C GLY A 910 5.44 35.12 12.09
N ASP A 911 4.18 34.83 11.75
CA ASP A 911 3.76 33.65 10.98
C ASP A 911 4.05 33.73 9.46
N SER A 912 4.63 34.83 8.97
CA SER A 912 4.88 35.05 7.55
C SER A 912 5.71 33.90 6.93
N PRO A 913 5.29 33.32 5.80
CA PRO A 913 6.04 32.25 5.12
C PRO A 913 7.31 32.76 4.43
N HIS A 914 7.41 34.06 4.19
CA HIS A 914 8.42 34.62 3.29
C HIS A 914 9.82 34.68 3.95
N PRO A 915 10.90 34.47 3.18
CA PRO A 915 12.25 34.65 3.68
C PRO A 915 12.51 36.08 4.15
N ILE A 916 13.28 36.24 5.23
CA ILE A 916 13.79 37.54 5.66
C ILE A 916 15.13 37.76 4.98
N LYS A 917 15.15 38.61 3.94
CA LYS A 917 16.31 38.70 3.05
C LYS A 917 17.58 39.16 3.78
N GLY A 918 18.62 38.34 3.66
CA GLY A 918 19.91 38.52 4.34
C GLY A 918 20.02 37.89 5.73
N SER A 919 18.95 37.38 6.33
CA SER A 919 19.03 36.60 7.58
C SER A 919 19.78 35.28 7.35
N VAL A 920 20.43 34.73 8.38
CA VAL A 920 21.20 33.49 8.28
C VAL A 920 20.33 32.33 7.78
N MET A 921 19.07 32.24 8.22
CA MET A 921 18.14 31.22 7.70
C MET A 921 17.74 31.42 6.23
N ASP A 922 17.70 32.66 5.71
CA ASP A 922 17.51 32.91 4.27
C ASP A 922 18.75 32.49 3.46
N ARG A 923 19.96 32.74 3.99
CA ARG A 923 21.25 32.47 3.34
C ARG A 923 21.62 30.99 3.24
N VAL A 924 21.23 30.15 4.21
CA VAL A 924 21.51 28.70 4.17
C VAL A 924 20.72 28.01 3.05
N ASP A 925 21.40 27.38 2.08
CA ASP A 925 20.76 26.78 0.89
C ASP A 925 19.86 25.59 1.24
N ILE A 926 20.40 24.67 2.05
CA ILE A 926 19.77 23.39 2.39
C ILE A 926 19.77 23.21 3.90
N ILE A 927 18.57 23.15 4.49
CA ILE A 927 18.37 22.83 5.91
C ILE A 927 17.78 21.42 6.01
N THR A 928 18.34 20.55 6.87
CA THR A 928 17.74 19.25 7.19
C THR A 928 17.29 19.17 8.64
N GLY A 929 16.28 18.34 8.91
CA GLY A 929 15.69 18.26 10.24
C GLY A 929 14.91 16.97 10.50
N THR A 930 14.68 16.68 11.78
CA THR A 930 13.98 15.47 12.22
C THR A 930 12.59 15.79 12.77
N LEU A 931 11.68 14.83 12.64
CA LEU A 931 10.39 14.82 13.31
C LEU A 931 10.43 13.95 14.59
N GLY A 932 11.47 13.12 14.74
CA GLY A 932 11.64 12.16 15.85
C GLY A 932 12.50 12.63 17.01
N LYS A 933 12.61 13.95 17.24
CA LYS A 933 13.25 14.53 18.44
C LYS A 933 12.32 15.53 19.12
N ALA A 934 12.53 16.84 19.01
CA ALA A 934 11.71 17.85 19.69
C ALA A 934 10.21 17.78 19.34
N TYR A 935 9.86 17.34 18.13
CA TYR A 935 8.47 17.18 17.67
C TYR A 935 7.82 15.82 18.04
N GLY A 936 8.51 14.94 18.76
CA GLY A 936 7.89 13.75 19.40
C GLY A 936 7.31 12.67 18.47
N ALA A 937 7.54 12.74 17.16
CA ALA A 937 6.95 11.84 16.15
C ALA A 937 8.02 10.90 15.56
N VAL A 938 7.97 10.62 14.25
CA VAL A 938 9.07 10.00 13.49
C VAL A 938 9.04 10.47 12.04
N GLY A 939 10.21 10.55 11.42
CA GLY A 939 10.43 11.12 10.10
C GLY A 939 11.61 12.08 10.08
N GLY A 940 11.96 12.57 8.90
CA GLY A 940 12.87 13.70 8.72
C GLY A 940 12.58 14.42 7.41
N TYR A 941 13.29 15.50 7.14
CA TYR A 941 13.04 16.35 5.99
C TYR A 941 14.26 17.13 5.55
N ILE A 942 14.16 17.68 4.34
CA ILE A 942 15.01 18.77 3.83
C ILE A 942 14.11 19.98 3.51
N ALA A 943 14.66 21.19 3.55
CA ALA A 943 14.03 22.44 3.11
C ALA A 943 15.03 23.30 2.33
N GLY A 944 14.58 24.00 1.30
CA GLY A 944 15.41 24.76 0.37
C GLY A 944 14.60 25.40 -0.76
N SER A 945 15.23 25.66 -1.92
CA SER A 945 14.51 26.10 -3.12
C SER A 945 13.67 24.97 -3.75
N ASP A 946 12.64 25.31 -4.53
CA ASP A 946 11.76 24.28 -5.13
C ASP A 946 12.51 23.43 -6.16
N ASP A 947 13.37 24.01 -6.99
CA ASP A 947 14.21 23.26 -7.97
C ASP A 947 15.12 22.23 -7.27
N PHE A 948 15.75 22.60 -6.15
CA PHE A 948 16.55 21.67 -5.35
C PHE A 948 15.67 20.57 -4.75
N VAL A 949 14.53 20.95 -4.18
CA VAL A 949 13.60 19.97 -3.59
C VAL A 949 13.04 19.02 -4.65
N ASP A 950 12.76 19.48 -5.87
CA ASP A 950 12.33 18.61 -6.97
C ASP A 950 13.46 17.71 -7.48
N MET A 951 14.69 18.23 -7.59
CA MET A 951 15.85 17.40 -7.92
C MET A 951 15.99 16.20 -6.98
N ILE A 952 15.83 16.40 -5.67
CA ILE A 952 15.88 15.30 -4.69
C ILE A 952 14.61 14.42 -4.77
N ARG A 953 13.42 15.02 -4.87
CA ARG A 953 12.12 14.33 -5.06
C ARG A 953 12.12 13.38 -6.27
N SER A 954 12.79 13.78 -7.34
CA SER A 954 12.78 13.13 -8.66
C SER A 954 13.97 12.20 -8.92
N TYR A 955 15.09 12.32 -8.18
CA TYR A 955 16.26 11.43 -8.34
C TYR A 955 16.63 10.57 -7.12
N ALA A 956 16.23 10.91 -5.89
CA ALA A 956 16.76 10.24 -4.70
C ALA A 956 16.07 8.88 -4.44
N PRO A 957 16.79 7.73 -4.54
CA PRO A 957 16.15 6.41 -4.45
C PRO A 957 15.58 6.13 -3.05
N GLY A 958 16.21 6.66 -1.99
CA GLY A 958 15.74 6.59 -0.61
C GLY A 958 14.44 7.34 -0.32
N PHE A 959 13.99 8.19 -1.25
CA PHE A 959 12.66 8.83 -1.23
C PHE A 959 11.66 8.07 -2.12
N ILE A 960 12.05 7.78 -3.37
CA ILE A 960 11.15 7.26 -4.41
C ILE A 960 10.68 5.84 -4.13
N PHE A 961 11.60 4.97 -3.70
CA PHE A 961 11.37 3.51 -3.60
C PHE A 961 11.06 3.03 -2.18
N THR A 962 10.58 3.91 -1.30
CA THR A 962 10.16 3.57 0.07
C THR A 962 8.70 3.92 0.33
N THR A 963 8.08 3.18 1.25
CA THR A 963 6.69 3.42 1.68
C THR A 963 6.61 4.76 2.42
N SER A 964 5.58 5.56 2.10
CA SER A 964 5.38 6.87 2.74
C SER A 964 5.00 6.71 4.22
N LEU A 965 5.40 7.68 5.05
CA LEU A 965 5.09 7.65 6.49
C LEU A 965 3.57 7.52 6.75
N PRO A 966 3.15 6.76 7.79
CA PRO A 966 1.76 6.64 8.21
C PRO A 966 1.03 7.99 8.29
N PRO A 967 -0.18 8.15 7.74
CA PRO A 967 -0.91 9.42 7.77
C PRO A 967 -1.07 9.98 9.19
N ALA A 968 -1.32 9.11 10.18
CA ALA A 968 -1.41 9.49 11.58
C ALA A 968 -0.09 10.04 12.14
N THR A 969 1.05 9.41 11.83
CA THR A 969 2.39 9.92 12.20
C THR A 969 2.67 11.29 11.60
N VAL A 970 2.33 11.47 10.32
CA VAL A 970 2.49 12.74 9.59
C VAL A 970 1.61 13.84 10.19
N ALA A 971 0.36 13.54 10.51
CA ALA A 971 -0.55 14.49 11.15
C ALA A 971 -0.11 14.83 12.59
N GLY A 972 0.37 13.85 13.36
CA GLY A 972 0.95 14.09 14.69
C GLY A 972 2.19 15.00 14.63
N ALA A 973 3.11 14.74 13.70
CA ALA A 973 4.27 15.59 13.46
C ALA A 973 3.87 17.02 13.09
N ARG A 974 2.90 17.19 12.17
CA ARG A 974 2.41 18.51 11.77
C ARG A 974 1.72 19.26 12.91
N ALA A 975 0.89 18.58 13.71
CA ALA A 975 0.29 19.16 14.91
C ALA A 975 1.36 19.62 15.91
N SER A 976 2.43 18.84 16.07
CA SER A 976 3.55 19.18 16.94
C SER A 976 4.35 20.39 16.45
N VAL A 977 4.63 20.48 15.14
CA VAL A 977 5.31 21.64 14.53
C VAL A 977 4.45 22.89 14.73
N VAL A 978 3.17 22.86 14.37
CA VAL A 978 2.27 24.03 14.49
C VAL A 978 2.11 24.50 15.93
N TYR A 979 1.97 23.56 16.88
CA TYR A 979 1.92 23.89 18.30
C TYR A 979 3.20 24.60 18.77
N GLN A 980 4.38 24.05 18.47
CA GLN A 980 5.66 24.67 18.88
C GLN A 980 5.95 25.99 18.15
N LYS A 981 5.51 26.14 16.90
CA LYS A 981 5.55 27.40 16.15
C LYS A 981 4.77 28.54 16.84
N ASN A 982 3.73 28.18 17.60
CA ASN A 982 2.82 29.10 18.27
C ASN A 982 3.04 29.22 19.80
N TYR A 983 3.92 28.40 20.40
CA TYR A 983 4.20 28.44 21.83
C TYR A 983 5.72 28.37 22.10
N VAL A 984 6.25 29.42 22.73
CA VAL A 984 7.67 29.54 23.09
C VAL A 984 7.98 29.06 24.51
N GLY A 985 6.97 28.95 25.39
CA GLY A 985 7.18 28.62 26.80
C GLY A 985 7.80 27.24 27.05
N ASP A 986 7.53 26.23 26.20
CA ASP A 986 8.24 24.93 26.28
C ASP A 986 9.75 25.10 25.94
N ARG A 987 10.13 26.05 25.07
CA ARG A 987 11.55 26.35 24.80
C ARG A 987 12.18 27.09 25.99
N GLN A 988 11.51 28.11 26.51
CA GLN A 988 11.96 28.89 27.67
C GLN A 988 12.20 27.99 28.90
N LEU A 989 11.18 27.22 29.31
CA LEU A 989 11.25 26.29 30.43
C LEU A 989 12.31 25.20 30.24
N LYS A 990 12.56 24.74 28.99
CA LYS A 990 13.68 23.85 28.71
C LYS A 990 15.02 24.48 29.08
N GLN A 991 15.25 25.74 28.71
CA GLN A 991 16.51 26.42 29.01
C GLN A 991 16.66 26.73 30.50
N VAL A 992 15.58 27.07 31.20
CA VAL A 992 15.58 27.20 32.68
C VAL A 992 16.05 25.90 33.34
N ASN A 993 15.39 24.78 33.04
CA ASN A 993 15.74 23.48 33.63
C ASN A 993 17.16 23.02 33.23
N VAL A 994 17.62 23.27 31.99
CA VAL A 994 19.01 22.96 31.57
C VAL A 994 20.03 23.81 32.32
N ARG A 995 19.79 25.12 32.46
CA ARG A 995 20.70 26.04 33.18
C ARG A 995 20.84 25.64 34.64
N GLU A 996 19.74 25.30 35.32
CA GLU A 996 19.75 24.84 36.71
C GLU A 996 20.57 23.54 36.86
N VAL A 997 20.32 22.51 36.02
CA VAL A 997 21.10 21.26 36.09
C VAL A 997 22.59 21.49 35.79
N LYS A 998 22.94 22.38 34.83
CA LYS A 998 24.35 22.75 34.57
C LYS A 998 24.99 23.46 35.76
N ARG A 999 24.29 24.41 36.39
CA ARG A 999 24.74 25.13 37.59
C ARG A 999 25.00 24.18 38.75
N ARG A 1000 24.02 23.33 39.07
CA ARG A 1000 24.08 22.38 40.20
C ARG A 1000 25.14 21.30 40.01
N PHE A 1001 25.41 20.87 38.78
CA PHE A 1001 26.55 19.99 38.50
C PHE A 1001 27.90 20.70 38.70
N ALA A 1002 28.05 21.95 38.27
CA ALA A 1002 29.28 22.72 38.51
C ALA A 1002 29.52 22.96 40.02
N GLU A 1003 28.46 23.20 40.80
CA GLU A 1003 28.52 23.34 42.27
C GLU A 1003 28.97 22.06 43.01
N LEU A 1004 28.90 20.90 42.34
CA LEU A 1004 29.40 19.60 42.83
C LEU A 1004 30.69 19.16 42.12
N ASP A 1005 31.36 20.06 41.38
CA ASP A 1005 32.56 19.78 40.59
C ASP A 1005 32.36 18.67 39.53
N ILE A 1006 31.12 18.40 39.11
CA ILE A 1006 30.80 17.37 38.12
C ILE A 1006 31.19 17.86 36.72
N PRO A 1007 32.02 17.12 35.95
CA PRO A 1007 32.67 17.60 34.73
C PRO A 1007 31.72 17.60 33.52
N VAL A 1008 30.82 18.58 33.46
CA VAL A 1008 30.02 18.85 32.26
C VAL A 1008 30.94 19.40 31.16
N VAL A 1009 30.93 18.84 29.96
CA VAL A 1009 31.66 19.40 28.80
C VAL A 1009 31.04 20.77 28.46
N PRO A 1010 31.83 21.87 28.43
CA PRO A 1010 31.30 23.19 28.15
C PRO A 1010 30.63 23.28 26.78
N GLY A 1011 29.46 23.92 26.73
CA GLY A 1011 28.73 24.11 25.47
C GLY A 1011 27.46 24.98 25.67
N PRO A 1012 27.18 25.92 24.75
CA PRO A 1012 26.13 26.93 24.89
C PRO A 1012 24.71 26.40 24.60
N SER A 1013 24.58 25.08 24.41
CA SER A 1013 23.34 24.41 24.00
C SER A 1013 22.59 23.71 25.14
N HIS A 1014 21.44 23.13 24.80
CA HIS A 1014 20.52 22.44 25.70
C HIS A 1014 21.00 21.05 26.19
N ILE A 1015 22.18 20.59 25.75
CA ILE A 1015 22.70 19.25 26.03
C ILE A 1015 23.56 19.32 27.30
N VAL A 1016 23.45 18.30 28.17
CA VAL A 1016 24.25 18.15 29.39
C VAL A 1016 25.12 16.89 29.29
N PRO A 1017 26.25 16.96 28.57
CA PRO A 1017 27.22 15.87 28.48
C PRO A 1017 28.15 15.87 29.71
N VAL A 1018 28.08 14.85 30.56
CA VAL A 1018 29.01 14.69 31.69
C VAL A 1018 30.16 13.77 31.29
N LEU A 1019 31.39 14.27 31.30
CA LEU A 1019 32.60 13.52 30.96
C LEU A 1019 32.88 12.42 32.00
N VAL A 1020 33.31 11.25 31.53
CA VAL A 1020 33.77 10.12 32.38
C VAL A 1020 35.17 9.69 31.96
N GLY A 1021 35.50 9.73 30.67
CA GLY A 1021 36.85 9.48 30.16
C GLY A 1021 37.26 8.01 30.06
N ASP A 1022 36.41 7.06 30.46
CA ASP A 1022 36.57 5.64 30.17
C ASP A 1022 35.22 4.98 29.82
N ALA A 1023 35.26 4.03 28.87
CA ALA A 1023 34.09 3.30 28.39
C ALA A 1023 33.52 2.29 29.40
N GLY A 1024 34.38 1.72 30.25
CA GLY A 1024 34.00 0.80 31.34
C GLY A 1024 33.31 1.54 32.47
N LEU A 1025 33.94 2.61 32.99
CA LEU A 1025 33.35 3.50 34.00
C LEU A 1025 32.07 4.17 33.51
N ALA A 1026 32.02 4.65 32.27
CA ALA A 1026 30.80 5.26 31.72
C ALA A 1026 29.65 4.26 31.67
N LYS A 1027 29.91 2.99 31.32
CA LYS A 1027 28.90 1.94 31.39
C LYS A 1027 28.53 1.60 32.83
N ALA A 1028 29.50 1.44 33.74
CA ALA A 1028 29.23 1.14 35.15
C ALA A 1028 28.35 2.21 35.81
N ALA A 1029 28.61 3.50 35.54
CA ALA A 1029 27.79 4.60 36.02
C ALA A 1029 26.37 4.57 35.42
N SER A 1030 26.25 4.30 34.10
CA SER A 1030 24.97 4.16 33.40
C SER A 1030 24.13 3.00 33.95
N ASP A 1031 24.76 1.86 34.22
CA ASP A 1031 24.11 0.68 34.81
C ASP A 1031 23.70 0.93 36.28
N LYS A 1032 24.55 1.60 37.08
CA LYS A 1032 24.28 1.89 38.50
C LYS A 1032 23.15 2.90 38.69
N LEU A 1033 23.17 4.00 37.92
CA LEU A 1033 22.06 4.96 37.86
C LEU A 1033 20.73 4.26 37.55
N LEU A 1034 20.73 3.33 36.60
CA LEU A 1034 19.53 2.58 36.22
C LEU A 1034 19.08 1.59 37.30
N ALA A 1035 20.00 0.78 37.85
CA ALA A 1035 19.68 -0.33 38.73
C ALA A 1035 19.37 0.08 40.19
N GLU A 1036 20.03 1.13 40.70
CA GLU A 1036 19.93 1.52 42.12
C GLU A 1036 19.15 2.81 42.32
N HIS A 1037 19.19 3.74 41.36
CA HIS A 1037 18.52 5.04 41.46
C HIS A 1037 17.28 5.16 40.57
N ASN A 1038 16.96 4.15 39.75
CA ASN A 1038 15.89 4.16 38.75
C ASN A 1038 16.00 5.33 37.74
N ILE A 1039 17.23 5.68 37.35
CA ILE A 1039 17.56 6.79 36.44
C ILE A 1039 18.19 6.23 35.16
N TYR A 1040 17.51 6.35 34.02
CA TYR A 1040 18.06 5.94 32.74
C TYR A 1040 18.79 7.09 32.02
N VAL A 1041 20.11 7.13 32.21
CA VAL A 1041 21.06 7.87 31.36
C VAL A 1041 21.92 6.86 30.61
N GLN A 1042 22.08 7.03 29.29
CA GLN A 1042 22.87 6.13 28.46
C GLN A 1042 24.33 6.60 28.35
N SER A 1043 25.26 5.64 28.48
CA SER A 1043 26.70 5.82 28.21
C SER A 1043 26.99 6.03 26.72
N ILE A 1044 27.80 7.04 26.39
CA ILE A 1044 28.20 7.37 25.02
C ILE A 1044 29.69 7.03 24.84
N ASN A 1045 29.93 5.97 24.05
CA ASN A 1045 31.25 5.40 23.83
C ASN A 1045 31.65 5.42 22.35
N TYR A 1046 32.93 5.14 22.05
CA TYR A 1046 33.47 4.95 20.69
C TYR A 1046 32.59 4.01 19.83
N PRO A 1047 32.35 4.29 18.54
CA PRO A 1047 32.89 5.39 17.72
C PRO A 1047 32.06 6.69 17.76
N THR A 1048 31.16 6.85 18.74
CA THR A 1048 30.28 8.03 18.84
C THR A 1048 31.02 9.27 19.38
N VAL A 1049 32.09 9.03 20.15
CA VAL A 1049 33.06 10.00 20.68
C VAL A 1049 34.45 9.39 20.59
N ALA A 1050 35.51 10.19 20.75
CA ALA A 1050 36.87 9.67 20.83
C ALA A 1050 37.07 8.81 22.10
N ARG A 1051 38.08 7.91 22.08
CA ARG A 1051 38.48 7.18 23.28
C ARG A 1051 39.17 8.13 24.26
N GLY A 1052 38.94 7.95 25.55
CA GLY A 1052 39.32 8.93 26.56
C GLY A 1052 38.41 10.15 26.57
N GLU A 1053 37.20 10.06 26.00
CA GLU A 1053 36.19 11.12 26.03
C GLU A 1053 34.75 10.61 26.20
N GLU A 1054 34.63 9.36 26.65
CA GLU A 1054 33.37 8.70 26.98
C GLU A 1054 32.59 9.47 28.05
N ARG A 1055 31.26 9.51 27.90
CA ARG A 1055 30.41 10.47 28.63
C ARG A 1055 29.00 9.97 28.87
N LEU A 1056 28.37 10.43 29.95
CA LEU A 1056 26.94 10.28 30.19
C LEU A 1056 26.20 11.43 29.51
N ARG A 1057 25.25 11.14 28.61
CA ARG A 1057 24.53 12.17 27.86
C ARG A 1057 23.15 12.44 28.43
N ILE A 1058 23.04 13.49 29.24
CA ILE A 1058 21.79 13.93 29.85
C ILE A 1058 21.10 14.97 28.95
N THR A 1059 19.77 14.85 28.84
CA THR A 1059 18.91 15.70 28.01
C THR A 1059 17.67 16.13 28.79
N VAL A 1060 17.83 17.15 29.63
CA VAL A 1060 16.75 17.77 30.42
C VAL A 1060 15.63 18.29 29.51
N THR A 1061 14.38 18.23 29.97
CA THR A 1061 13.18 18.67 29.23
C THR A 1061 12.27 19.53 30.11
N PRO A 1062 11.27 20.24 29.54
CA PRO A 1062 10.25 20.99 30.30
C PRO A 1062 9.34 20.14 31.20
N ARG A 1063 9.49 18.81 31.18
CA ARG A 1063 8.62 17.85 31.86
C ARG A 1063 9.31 17.10 33.00
N HIS A 1064 10.62 17.30 33.17
CA HIS A 1064 11.31 16.89 34.39
C HIS A 1064 10.94 17.87 35.50
N THR A 1065 10.58 17.34 36.67
CA THR A 1065 10.21 18.15 37.85
C THR A 1065 11.44 18.62 38.62
N ALA A 1066 11.26 19.59 39.53
CA ALA A 1066 12.30 20.02 40.45
C ALA A 1066 12.82 18.83 41.29
N GLU A 1067 11.90 18.02 41.82
CA GLU A 1067 12.20 16.85 42.64
C GLU A 1067 12.98 15.78 41.85
N GLN A 1068 12.63 15.56 40.57
CA GLN A 1068 13.41 14.70 39.67
C GLN A 1068 14.81 15.27 39.38
N MET A 1069 14.94 16.58 39.14
CA MET A 1069 16.25 17.21 38.93
C MET A 1069 17.15 17.07 40.17
N ASP A 1070 16.64 17.32 41.37
CA ASP A 1070 17.39 17.13 42.62
C ASP A 1070 17.82 15.66 42.79
N LYS A 1071 16.92 14.71 42.52
CA LYS A 1071 17.22 13.27 42.56
C LYS A 1071 18.33 12.89 41.56
N LEU A 1072 18.29 13.40 40.33
CA LEU A 1072 19.36 13.19 39.34
C LEU A 1072 20.70 13.72 39.85
N ILE A 1073 20.71 14.95 40.36
CA ILE A 1073 21.94 15.62 40.80
C ILE A 1073 22.61 14.81 41.91
N LEU A 1074 21.85 14.39 42.92
CA LEU A 1074 22.33 13.57 44.04
C LEU A 1074 22.78 12.17 43.59
N ALA A 1075 22.03 11.52 42.70
CA ALA A 1075 22.38 10.18 42.22
C ALA A 1075 23.66 10.18 41.36
N VAL A 1076 23.87 11.18 40.51
CA VAL A 1076 25.11 11.32 39.73
C VAL A 1076 26.30 11.60 40.65
N ASP A 1077 26.17 12.47 41.64
CA ASP A 1077 27.22 12.78 42.60
C ASP A 1077 27.63 11.56 43.46
N GLN A 1078 26.65 10.79 43.93
CA GLN A 1078 26.89 9.52 44.62
C GLN A 1078 27.60 8.51 43.72
N VAL A 1079 27.12 8.30 42.49
CA VAL A 1079 27.72 7.33 41.54
C VAL A 1079 29.14 7.74 41.12
N PHE A 1080 29.42 9.04 40.97
CA PHE A 1080 30.78 9.54 40.72
C PHE A 1080 31.72 9.26 41.89
N THR A 1081 31.24 9.43 43.12
CA THR A 1081 32.02 9.16 44.34
C THR A 1081 32.30 7.67 44.53
N GLU A 1082 31.29 6.81 44.36
CA GLU A 1082 31.44 5.36 44.56
C GLU A 1082 32.26 4.65 43.48
N LEU A 1083 32.28 5.17 42.24
CA LEU A 1083 33.06 4.64 41.14
C LEU A 1083 34.42 5.35 40.95
N SER A 1084 34.78 6.29 41.83
CA SER A 1084 36.00 7.12 41.75
C SER A 1084 36.20 7.77 40.37
N ILE A 1085 35.14 8.35 39.82
CA ILE A 1085 35.19 9.01 38.50
C ILE A 1085 35.75 10.42 38.67
N ASN A 1086 36.80 10.74 37.90
CA ASN A 1086 37.44 12.05 37.83
C ASN A 1086 36.43 13.22 37.81
N ARG A 1087 36.52 14.11 38.79
CA ARG A 1087 35.79 15.38 38.85
C ARG A 1087 36.50 16.49 38.07
N LEU A 1088 35.91 17.67 37.99
CA LEU A 1088 36.43 18.80 37.20
C LEU A 1088 37.83 19.25 37.66
N GLN A 1089 38.16 19.22 38.95
CA GLN A 1089 39.53 19.49 39.41
C GLN A 1089 40.51 18.38 39.00
N ASP A 1090 40.12 17.11 39.02
CA ASP A 1090 40.96 16.00 38.57
C ASP A 1090 41.28 16.13 37.07
N TRP A 1091 40.31 16.54 36.27
CA TRP A 1091 40.52 16.84 34.85
C TRP A 1091 41.47 18.04 34.63
N LYS A 1092 41.42 19.08 35.47
CA LYS A 1092 42.40 20.18 35.43
C LYS A 1092 43.81 19.70 35.76
N LEU A 1093 43.96 18.89 36.81
CA LEU A 1093 45.25 18.30 37.20
C LEU A 1093 45.81 17.36 36.12
N ALA A 1094 44.94 16.70 35.35
CA ALA A 1094 45.30 15.87 34.20
C ALA A 1094 45.61 16.66 32.90
N GLY A 1095 45.56 18.01 32.92
CA GLY A 1095 45.81 18.87 31.75
C GLY A 1095 44.61 19.07 30.82
N GLY A 1096 43.42 18.60 31.23
CA GLY A 1096 42.15 18.79 30.53
C GLY A 1096 41.87 17.82 29.39
N ARG A 1097 40.58 17.65 29.06
CA ARG A 1097 40.09 16.71 28.04
C ARG A 1097 38.73 17.12 27.50
N ALA A 1098 38.52 16.99 26.18
CA ALA A 1098 37.25 17.28 25.52
C ALA A 1098 36.64 18.68 25.81
N GLY A 1099 37.45 19.68 26.21
CA GLY A 1099 37.00 21.00 26.65
C GLY A 1099 36.83 21.18 28.17
N VAL A 1100 36.85 20.09 28.95
CA VAL A 1100 36.83 20.11 30.42
C VAL A 1100 38.25 20.34 30.93
N GLY A 1101 38.45 21.33 31.81
CA GLY A 1101 39.68 21.50 32.59
C GLY A 1101 40.95 21.87 31.80
N LEU A 1102 40.82 22.36 30.56
CA LEU A 1102 41.95 22.90 29.79
C LEU A 1102 42.41 24.24 30.38
N ALA A 1103 43.71 24.49 30.40
CA ALA A 1103 44.28 25.75 30.92
C ALA A 1103 43.87 26.97 30.08
N ASP A 1104 43.89 26.83 28.74
CA ASP A 1104 43.40 27.84 27.79
C ASP A 1104 41.92 27.62 27.41
N GLY A 1105 41.17 26.89 28.24
CA GLY A 1105 39.71 26.76 28.10
C GLY A 1105 38.99 28.07 28.48
N PRO A 1106 37.69 28.19 28.21
CA PRO A 1106 36.90 29.26 28.82
C PRO A 1106 37.00 29.13 30.35
N GLU A 1107 37.44 30.19 31.03
CA GLU A 1107 37.73 30.16 32.49
C GLU A 1107 36.48 29.77 33.30
N ASP A 1108 35.31 30.19 32.83
CA ASP A 1108 34.02 29.64 33.23
C ASP A 1108 33.69 28.35 32.48
N SER A 1109 33.28 27.31 33.22
CA SER A 1109 32.65 26.10 32.65
C SER A 1109 31.33 26.37 31.89
N HIS A 1110 30.89 27.63 31.88
CA HIS A 1110 29.62 28.12 31.36
C HIS A 1110 29.83 28.89 30.04
N ALA A 1111 30.10 28.15 28.96
CA ALA A 1111 30.07 28.72 27.61
C ALA A 1111 28.73 29.44 27.36
N ASN A 1112 28.79 30.76 27.10
CA ASN A 1112 27.64 31.69 27.04
C ASN A 1112 26.41 31.07 26.34
N PRO A 1113 25.30 30.79 27.06
CA PRO A 1113 24.13 30.16 26.48
C PRO A 1113 23.57 30.99 25.32
N ILE A 1114 23.31 30.34 24.18
CA ILE A 1114 22.79 31.04 22.99
C ILE A 1114 21.45 31.73 23.25
N TRP A 1115 20.59 31.12 24.08
CA TRP A 1115 19.41 31.77 24.63
C TRP A 1115 19.81 32.72 25.77
N ASN A 1116 19.63 34.02 25.55
CA ASN A 1116 19.83 35.06 26.55
C ASN A 1116 18.61 35.26 27.46
N ASP A 1117 18.80 35.98 28.56
CA ASP A 1117 17.83 36.08 29.65
C ASP A 1117 16.55 36.83 29.27
N LYS A 1118 16.63 37.76 28.30
CA LYS A 1118 15.46 38.41 27.67
C LYS A 1118 14.64 37.39 26.88
N GLN A 1119 15.28 36.57 26.05
CA GLN A 1119 14.59 35.56 25.23
C GLN A 1119 13.98 34.42 26.09
N ILE A 1120 14.66 34.02 27.17
CA ILE A 1120 14.13 33.02 28.12
C ILE A 1120 12.93 33.57 28.91
N GLY A 1121 12.79 34.88 29.02
CA GLY A 1121 11.71 35.53 29.77
C GLY A 1121 12.03 35.75 31.25
N LEU A 1122 13.32 35.77 31.61
CA LEU A 1122 13.78 36.06 32.98
C LEU A 1122 13.75 37.56 33.29
N VAL A 1123 13.92 38.40 32.26
CA VAL A 1123 13.94 39.87 32.37
C VAL A 1123 12.52 40.47 32.46
N ASP A 1124 11.54 39.85 31.79
CA ASP A 1124 10.15 40.33 31.72
C ASP A 1124 9.15 39.46 32.52
N GLY A 1125 9.61 38.38 33.15
CA GLY A 1125 8.79 37.46 33.93
C GLY A 1125 7.93 36.51 33.09
N THR A 1126 8.16 36.38 31.77
CA THR A 1126 7.41 35.47 30.90
C THR A 1126 7.89 34.00 30.98
N ALA A 1127 9.05 33.73 31.59
CA ALA A 1127 9.58 32.38 31.77
C ALA A 1127 8.62 31.49 32.59
N PRO A 1128 8.15 30.34 32.06
CA PRO A 1128 7.32 29.44 32.86
C PRO A 1128 8.10 28.80 34.01
N PRO A 1129 7.49 28.54 35.17
CA PRO A 1129 8.15 27.91 36.31
C PRO A 1129 8.44 26.42 36.05
N THR A 1130 9.51 25.92 36.69
CA THR A 1130 9.80 24.49 36.81
C THR A 1130 8.66 23.77 37.51
N LEU A 1131 8.17 22.69 36.88
CA LEU A 1131 7.11 21.84 37.43
C LEU A 1131 7.55 21.12 38.70
N ARG A 1132 6.60 20.84 39.58
CA ARG A 1132 6.76 19.94 40.73
C ARG A 1132 6.04 18.62 40.57
N ASP A 1133 6.42 17.63 41.36
CA ASP A 1133 5.78 16.32 41.38
C ASP A 1133 4.26 16.41 41.61
N GLY A 1134 3.50 15.77 40.72
CA GLY A 1134 2.03 15.81 40.68
C GLY A 1134 1.41 16.99 39.93
N GLU A 1135 2.19 18.02 39.58
CA GLU A 1135 1.69 19.12 38.75
C GLU A 1135 1.47 18.67 37.29
N LYS A 1136 0.47 19.28 36.64
CA LYS A 1136 0.19 19.03 35.22
C LYS A 1136 0.91 20.06 34.38
N ALA A 1137 1.79 19.59 33.49
CA ALA A 1137 2.46 20.44 32.52
C ALA A 1137 1.46 21.28 31.72
N TYR A 1138 1.75 22.57 31.58
CA TYR A 1138 0.92 23.51 30.84
C TYR A 1138 0.84 23.13 29.35
N VAL A 1139 -0.33 23.35 28.75
CA VAL A 1139 -0.59 23.13 27.32
C VAL A 1139 -1.35 24.36 26.81
N ASP A 1140 -0.72 25.14 25.92
CA ASP A 1140 -1.22 26.48 25.59
C ASP A 1140 -2.53 26.43 24.77
N PRO A 1141 -3.62 27.07 25.22
CA PRO A 1141 -4.90 27.03 24.53
C PRO A 1141 -4.90 27.67 23.13
N LYS A 1142 -4.03 28.66 22.86
CA LYS A 1142 -3.94 29.34 21.55
C LYS A 1142 -3.19 28.45 20.55
N ALA A 1143 -2.08 27.86 20.97
CA ALA A 1143 -1.32 26.90 20.18
C ALA A 1143 -2.13 25.63 19.90
N VAL A 1144 -2.95 25.17 20.86
CA VAL A 1144 -3.95 24.09 20.65
C VAL A 1144 -5.01 24.49 19.63
N ALA A 1145 -5.54 25.72 19.71
CA ALA A 1145 -6.51 26.21 18.74
C ALA A 1145 -5.92 26.25 17.33
N LYS A 1146 -4.70 26.78 17.16
CA LYS A 1146 -3.96 26.82 15.89
C LYS A 1146 -3.63 25.41 15.38
N ALA A 1147 -3.16 24.52 16.24
CA ALA A 1147 -2.89 23.12 15.89
C ALA A 1147 -4.16 22.36 15.47
N ARG A 1148 -5.34 22.68 16.02
CA ARG A 1148 -6.63 22.13 15.55
C ARG A 1148 -7.07 22.77 14.21
N GLU A 1149 -6.96 24.09 14.10
CA GLU A 1149 -7.41 24.89 12.94
C GLU A 1149 -6.80 24.40 11.62
N VAL A 1150 -5.49 24.12 11.60
CA VAL A 1150 -4.78 23.66 10.40
C VAL A 1150 -5.24 22.30 9.86
N PHE A 1151 -6.01 21.51 10.62
CA PHE A 1151 -6.62 20.27 10.15
C PHE A 1151 -8.12 20.40 9.82
N ASN A 1152 -8.75 21.55 10.01
CA ASN A 1152 -10.17 21.75 9.68
C ASN A 1152 -10.53 21.27 8.25
N PRO A 1153 -9.72 21.51 7.19
CA PRO A 1153 -10.01 21.02 5.83
C PRO A 1153 -9.89 19.49 5.66
N LEU A 1154 -9.13 18.80 6.52
CA LEU A 1154 -8.80 17.38 6.36
C LEU A 1154 -9.48 16.46 7.40
N LEU A 1155 -9.69 16.93 8.62
CA LEU A 1155 -10.29 16.18 9.74
C LEU A 1155 -11.60 16.80 10.26
N GLY A 1156 -12.06 17.91 9.65
CA GLY A 1156 -13.18 18.70 10.15
C GLY A 1156 -12.83 19.56 11.39
N PRO A 1157 -13.70 20.50 11.77
CA PRO A 1157 -13.54 21.25 13.02
C PRO A 1157 -13.80 20.36 14.24
N ILE A 1158 -13.22 20.75 15.39
CA ILE A 1158 -13.52 20.18 16.70
C ILE A 1158 -13.62 21.31 17.74
N SER A 1159 -14.58 21.18 18.66
CA SER A 1159 -14.84 22.15 19.73
C SER A 1159 -14.92 21.45 21.10
N GLY A 1160 -14.65 22.19 22.17
CA GLY A 1160 -14.60 21.66 23.54
C GLY A 1160 -13.17 21.39 24.03
N PRO A 1161 -13.03 20.92 25.29
CA PRO A 1161 -11.73 20.69 25.91
C PRO A 1161 -10.89 19.63 25.17
N LEU A 1162 -9.58 19.65 25.39
CA LEU A 1162 -8.73 18.51 25.03
C LEU A 1162 -9.12 17.31 25.89
N GLN A 1163 -9.41 16.17 25.25
CA GLN A 1163 -9.62 14.93 25.99
C GLN A 1163 -8.26 14.33 26.36
N ALA A 1164 -7.97 14.28 27.67
CA ALA A 1164 -6.73 13.69 28.20
C ALA A 1164 -6.74 12.17 28.01
N THR A 1165 -6.25 11.72 26.85
CA THR A 1165 -6.26 10.34 26.32
C THR A 1165 -7.65 9.73 26.13
N ARG A 1166 -7.90 9.23 24.91
CA ARG A 1166 -9.17 8.56 24.57
C ARG A 1166 -9.15 7.11 25.02
N THR A 1167 -9.21 6.89 26.34
CA THR A 1167 -9.51 5.55 26.89
C THR A 1167 -10.86 5.11 26.34
N VAL A 1168 -10.86 4.11 25.46
CA VAL A 1168 -12.09 3.56 24.88
C VAL A 1168 -12.76 2.69 25.95
N VAL A 1169 -13.44 3.35 26.88
CA VAL A 1169 -14.39 2.71 27.78
C VAL A 1169 -15.56 2.24 26.92
N TYR A 1170 -15.58 0.95 26.59
CA TYR A 1170 -16.74 0.31 25.99
C TYR A 1170 -17.86 0.29 27.04
N GLN A 1171 -18.69 1.33 27.05
CA GLN A 1171 -19.92 1.31 27.84
C GLN A 1171 -20.80 0.16 27.33
N PRO A 1172 -21.19 -0.81 28.17
CA PRO A 1172 -22.23 -1.75 27.81
C PRO A 1172 -23.52 -0.97 27.53
N GLU A 1173 -24.18 -1.24 26.41
CA GLU A 1173 -25.45 -0.56 26.10
C GLU A 1173 -26.45 -0.78 27.23
N ALA A 1174 -27.08 0.31 27.69
CA ALA A 1174 -27.99 0.27 28.82
C ALA A 1174 -29.25 -0.55 28.49
N ALA A 1175 -29.30 -1.78 28.98
CA ALA A 1175 -30.48 -2.64 28.92
C ALA A 1175 -31.66 -1.95 29.60
N LYS A 1176 -32.62 -1.47 28.79
CA LYS A 1176 -33.85 -0.82 29.28
C LYS A 1176 -34.77 -1.85 29.93
N VAL A 1177 -34.56 -2.12 31.21
CA VAL A 1177 -35.52 -2.85 32.05
C VAL A 1177 -36.71 -1.93 32.32
N ASN A 1178 -37.88 -2.25 31.76
CA ASN A 1178 -39.12 -1.53 32.05
C ASN A 1178 -39.55 -1.77 33.51
N ASN A 1179 -39.98 -0.71 34.17
CA ASN A 1179 -40.28 -0.71 35.60
C ASN A 1179 -41.79 -0.87 35.84
N THR A 1180 -42.21 -1.96 36.51
CA THR A 1180 -43.61 -2.18 36.91
C THR A 1180 -43.74 -2.92 38.24
N GLN A 1181 -44.08 -2.15 39.29
CA GLN A 1181 -44.82 -2.56 40.50
C GLN A 1181 -44.07 -3.52 41.49
N ARG A 1182 -44.27 -3.44 42.81
CA ARG A 1182 -45.08 -2.54 43.66
C ARG A 1182 -44.44 -2.37 45.06
N GLN A 1183 -44.96 -1.41 45.83
CA GLN A 1183 -44.50 -0.99 47.16
C GLN A 1183 -44.60 -2.11 48.23
N GLN A 1184 -43.67 -2.17 49.21
CA GLN A 1184 -43.91 -1.73 50.61
C GLN A 1184 -42.69 -1.95 51.55
N LEU A 1185 -42.64 -1.17 52.64
CA LEU A 1185 -41.77 -1.28 53.83
C LEU A 1185 -42.51 -2.09 54.93
N PRO A 1186 -41.90 -2.58 56.05
CA PRO A 1186 -40.80 -1.96 56.80
C PRO A 1186 -39.78 -2.89 57.54
N LYS A 1187 -38.96 -2.24 58.37
CA LYS A 1187 -37.99 -2.70 59.38
C LYS A 1187 -38.35 -3.97 60.18
N MET A 1188 -37.33 -4.76 60.58
CA MET A 1188 -37.26 -5.35 61.93
C MET A 1188 -35.79 -5.45 62.45
N LYS A 1189 -35.55 -6.10 63.60
CA LYS A 1189 -34.50 -5.71 64.58
C LYS A 1189 -33.79 -6.90 65.30
N THR A 1190 -32.57 -6.62 65.80
CA THR A 1190 -31.89 -7.17 67.01
C THR A 1190 -31.35 -8.62 67.09
N GLY A 1191 -30.25 -8.76 67.87
CA GLY A 1191 -29.54 -10.01 68.26
C GLY A 1191 -28.10 -10.05 67.71
N GLY A 1192 -27.00 -10.04 68.49
CA GLY A 1192 -26.81 -10.07 69.95
C GLY A 1192 -26.72 -11.50 70.51
N ALA A 1193 -25.70 -11.95 71.26
CA ALA A 1193 -24.44 -11.34 71.75
C ALA A 1193 -23.27 -12.39 71.61
N HIS A 1194 -22.06 -12.33 72.15
CA HIS A 1194 -21.43 -11.68 73.34
C HIS A 1194 -19.86 -11.83 73.18
N VAL A 1195 -18.92 -11.64 74.13
CA VAL A 1195 -18.94 -11.37 75.58
C VAL A 1195 -18.41 -9.94 75.93
N PRO A 1196 -17.13 -9.59 76.28
CA PRO A 1196 -16.76 -8.23 76.74
C PRO A 1196 -15.48 -7.62 76.07
N LEU A 1197 -14.84 -6.65 76.75
CA LEU A 1197 -13.55 -5.98 76.49
C LEU A 1197 -12.85 -5.66 77.83
N SER A 1198 -11.51 -5.58 77.86
CA SER A 1198 -10.69 -4.70 78.74
C SER A 1198 -9.20 -4.79 78.34
N GLY A 1199 -8.34 -3.78 78.52
CA GLY A 1199 -8.57 -2.38 78.92
C GLY A 1199 -7.31 -1.52 78.74
N ASP A 1200 -7.50 -0.19 78.76
CA ASP A 1200 -6.60 0.93 79.08
C ASP A 1200 -5.15 1.09 78.50
N ILE A 1201 -4.98 2.27 77.91
CA ILE A 1201 -3.80 3.12 77.59
C ILE A 1201 -2.72 3.25 78.72
N PRO A 1202 -1.47 3.77 78.52
CA PRO A 1202 -0.94 4.56 77.36
C PRO A 1202 0.57 4.38 76.90
N VAL A 1203 0.91 5.07 75.79
CA VAL A 1203 2.23 5.59 75.30
C VAL A 1203 3.39 4.63 74.81
N PRO A 1204 4.34 5.11 73.96
CA PRO A 1204 5.24 4.31 73.09
C PRO A 1204 6.73 4.34 73.60
N PRO A 1205 7.85 4.01 72.86
CA PRO A 1205 8.04 3.79 71.40
C PRO A 1205 8.87 2.50 71.01
N PRO A 1206 9.89 2.52 70.12
CA PRO A 1206 9.70 2.10 68.71
C PRO A 1206 10.61 0.96 68.22
N SER A 1207 10.21 0.23 67.17
CA SER A 1207 11.13 -0.23 66.09
C SER A 1207 10.47 -0.96 64.92
N VAL A 1208 10.96 -0.64 63.72
CA VAL A 1208 11.20 -1.47 62.52
C VAL A 1208 10.77 -2.96 62.55
N ALA A 1209 9.87 -3.37 61.63
CA ALA A 1209 10.14 -4.47 60.66
C ALA A 1209 8.98 -4.75 59.66
N VAL A 1210 9.24 -4.47 58.36
CA VAL A 1210 8.97 -5.31 57.17
C VAL A 1210 7.51 -5.67 56.73
N SER A 1211 7.22 -5.31 55.47
CA SER A 1211 6.23 -5.85 54.51
C SER A 1211 4.72 -5.87 54.83
N ALA A 1212 3.99 -5.02 54.10
CA ALA A 1212 3.07 -5.47 53.05
C ALA A 1212 3.18 -4.51 51.84
#